data_AF-A0AAD7BQK6-F1
#
_entry.id   AF-A0AAD7BQK6-F1
#
_cell.length_a   1.000
_cell.length_b   1.000
_cell.length_c   1.000
_cell.angle_alpha   90.00
_cell.angle_beta   90.00
_cell.angle_gamma   90.00
#
_symmetry.space_group_name_H-M   'P 1'
#
loop_
_entity.id
_entity.type
_entity.pdbx_description
1 polymer ?
#
loop_
_entity_poly.entity_id
_entity_poly.type
_entity_poly.pdbx_seq_one_letter_code
_entity_poly.pdbx_strand_id
1 'polypeptide(L)'
;MTDEKGLLLGGEPQPHKPRISLLRKLIASALLAFFILHLTYKLFRDAPSESHVSLSNEMTPDVQFDSYSLILKGQRVFLHSGEFHTWRLPVPSLWPDILEKAKAAGLNAISIYTHMGLQNPAPGVVDFDGFRALKPLYEAAMAAGLWVVVRPGPYINAETSAGGIAHWITTEVSGRLRTNDSDWTASWQQYVKAIAEETAPYQIHRGGPVIAVQIDNEYTQRVEGHGEYYEELMKAFREAGIVVPLTYNDPNQGENFINGTGAVDLYGLDSYPQRFDCSHPDVWRSVYTTYHDYHMRVNPSQPWYIPEFQAGSFDAWGPTAPGYEMCAELTGPDFQSVFNLQLWASNAKMINYYMFYGGTSWGALPFPYVYTSYDYGAPLTESRALTSKYDELKLQGLFIRSSPVFYKTDWVADSLSDPAWASVVNSNKDVFVTLLRNPDEGTQFYIARQNDSTSTATVSFKLTIPALDTESGEVTLPVIAPGITLGGRQSKVIVTDYKFGAHSRMAWTTASIAFAGVIGGRDIILLHGDATQHHEVAMEFSGTPNPWLQSHQDSLLRRATVGMGTVVHFLPGIDGLVSVYDSDTQLVLFADSKTAATFWAPALASDGPFGAFWGIGTNESVLVGGPYLVRDAELEEGGKRLALSGDLKEAVRLTLVLPPSVRSVTWNGEDLGGSDLAASSVATGVFEIELAPRAALVAVDVPALEGWRYRDSLPEIMEDFDDAGWVVADRTETNVPEKMWYGDGRVLYGCDYGFCENVVLWRGHFNATGAEKSVNLSINGGQAFAASVWLNDVFLNTSYGNSTNNMNIIEETDDKFMFPEGALRPGDNVITIVQDNMGLNETEGDDADTSKNPRGVRGFALEGGEFEDWKVQGKVGGYMGFPDKTRGIFNEGGLFGERRGWHLPGFDTSSWEQRDLSEGLVDSRAGVGFFVTTFTLNVEEYLDVHMAFRFEDPLGAPYRALLFVNGWMMGKRVGNLGPQAKFPVPPGILDYRGENTVAVALWAMQDERVSPRLQLIVDGIFDSALGPVYTDNPPWKGEGRAM
;
A
#
# COMPACT_ATOMS: atom_id res chain seq x y z
N MET A 1 56.62 -4.89 20.76
CA MET A 1 57.97 -5.28 21.22
C MET A 1 58.86 -5.18 19.98
N THR A 2 59.86 -4.31 19.84
CA THR A 2 60.69 -3.51 20.75
C THR A 2 61.24 -2.30 19.98
N ASP A 3 61.64 -1.30 20.76
CA ASP A 3 62.03 0.07 20.48
C ASP A 3 63.38 0.33 19.76
N GLU A 4 63.46 1.57 19.24
CA GLU A 4 64.53 2.60 19.36
C GLU A 4 65.79 2.66 18.45
N LYS A 5 65.97 3.90 17.92
CA LYS A 5 67.16 4.82 17.95
C LYS A 5 68.16 4.94 16.78
N GLY A 6 68.39 6.22 16.40
CA GLY A 6 69.72 6.82 16.10
C GLY A 6 69.89 7.52 14.73
N LEU A 7 69.66 8.85 14.60
CA LEU A 7 70.64 9.98 14.49
C LEU A 7 71.70 9.91 13.33
N LEU A 8 71.65 10.79 12.29
CA LEU A 8 72.26 12.15 12.14
C LEU A 8 73.79 12.12 11.78
N LEU A 9 74.35 12.65 10.66
CA LEU A 9 74.57 14.06 10.24
C LEU A 9 75.38 14.16 8.90
N GLY A 10 75.28 15.29 8.17
CA GLY A 10 76.47 16.04 7.70
C GLY A 10 76.54 16.56 6.24
N GLY A 11 76.70 17.89 6.06
CA GLY A 11 77.44 18.51 4.95
C GLY A 11 76.80 19.71 4.21
N GLU A 12 77.42 20.89 4.29
CA GLU A 12 77.00 22.24 3.86
C GLU A 12 77.79 22.72 2.56
N PRO A 13 77.80 23.99 2.06
CA PRO A 13 76.95 24.60 0.99
C PRO A 13 77.70 25.28 -0.22
N GLN A 14 76.94 26.01 -1.08
CA GLN A 14 77.26 27.17 -2.00
C GLN A 14 77.17 26.93 -3.55
N PRO A 15 76.94 27.94 -4.43
CA PRO A 15 75.91 29.00 -4.45
C PRO A 15 75.18 29.22 -5.82
N HIS A 16 74.12 30.05 -5.77
CA HIS A 16 73.17 30.44 -6.83
C HIS A 16 73.66 31.40 -7.94
N LYS A 17 72.99 31.33 -9.12
CA LYS A 17 72.57 32.46 -10.00
C LYS A 17 71.44 32.02 -10.98
N PRO A 18 70.61 32.92 -11.58
CA PRO A 18 69.20 33.05 -11.19
C PRO A 18 68.12 32.53 -12.16
N ARG A 19 66.97 32.19 -11.57
CA ARG A 19 65.68 31.82 -12.18
C ARG A 19 64.95 33.05 -12.73
N ILE A 20 65.02 33.31 -14.04
CA ILE A 20 64.11 34.29 -14.71
C ILE A 20 63.34 33.65 -15.89
N SER A 21 63.81 32.53 -16.42
CA SER A 21 63.20 31.82 -17.55
C SER A 21 61.92 31.04 -17.17
N LEU A 22 61.86 30.46 -15.97
CA LEU A 22 60.76 29.58 -15.57
C LEU A 22 59.46 30.35 -15.22
N LEU A 23 59.60 31.55 -14.62
CA LEU A 23 58.46 32.35 -14.20
C LEU A 23 57.67 32.92 -15.39
N ARG A 24 58.36 33.31 -16.47
CA ARG A 24 57.69 33.76 -17.71
C ARG A 24 56.93 32.64 -18.42
N LYS A 25 57.44 31.41 -18.36
CA LYS A 25 56.74 30.24 -18.92
C LYS A 25 55.51 29.85 -18.09
N LEU A 26 55.62 29.90 -16.75
CA LEU A 26 54.49 29.63 -15.85
C LEU A 26 53.36 30.67 -15.98
N ILE A 27 53.70 31.96 -16.11
CA ILE A 27 52.70 33.02 -16.28
C ILE A 27 52.00 32.91 -17.65
N ALA A 28 52.74 32.57 -18.72
CA ALA A 28 52.14 32.36 -20.04
C ALA A 28 51.24 31.11 -20.08
N SER A 29 51.63 30.01 -19.44
CA SER A 29 50.79 28.81 -19.31
C SER A 29 49.54 29.05 -18.47
N ALA A 30 49.66 29.82 -17.37
CA ALA A 30 48.52 30.16 -16.52
C ALA A 30 47.52 31.10 -17.23
N LEU A 31 48.01 32.08 -17.99
CA LEU A 31 47.14 32.97 -18.79
C LEU A 31 46.44 32.22 -19.93
N LEU A 32 47.13 31.28 -20.59
CA LEU A 32 46.52 30.45 -21.63
C LEU A 32 45.47 29.49 -21.06
N ALA A 33 45.76 28.87 -19.90
CA ALA A 33 44.79 28.04 -19.20
C ALA A 33 43.57 28.85 -18.75
N PHE A 34 43.77 30.07 -18.23
CA PHE A 34 42.69 30.97 -17.85
C PHE A 34 41.85 31.41 -19.06
N PHE A 35 42.49 31.68 -20.21
CA PHE A 35 41.77 32.05 -21.43
C PHE A 35 40.98 30.88 -22.02
N ILE A 36 41.53 29.65 -21.98
CA ILE A 36 40.82 28.44 -22.40
C ILE A 36 39.65 28.17 -21.46
N LEU A 37 39.84 28.29 -20.13
CA LEU A 37 38.77 28.11 -19.15
C LEU A 37 37.65 29.15 -19.32
N HIS A 38 38.02 30.40 -19.62
CA HIS A 38 37.05 31.47 -19.85
C HIS A 38 36.32 31.31 -21.19
N LEU A 39 36.98 30.77 -22.22
CA LEU A 39 36.37 30.49 -23.52
C LEU A 39 35.45 29.26 -23.46
N THR A 40 35.82 28.19 -22.74
CA THR A 40 34.92 27.06 -22.47
C THR A 40 33.75 27.49 -21.60
N TYR A 41 33.97 28.31 -20.57
CA TYR A 41 32.88 28.84 -19.75
C TYR A 41 31.90 29.72 -20.56
N LYS A 42 32.40 30.53 -21.52
CA LYS A 42 31.54 31.29 -22.44
C LYS A 42 30.81 30.40 -23.46
N LEU A 43 31.45 29.37 -23.99
CA LEU A 43 30.84 28.42 -24.92
C LEU A 43 29.77 27.54 -24.25
N PHE A 44 29.89 27.25 -22.94
CA PHE A 44 28.83 26.59 -22.16
C PHE A 44 27.69 27.54 -21.80
N ARG A 45 27.95 28.84 -21.62
CA ARG A 45 26.93 29.85 -21.27
C ARG A 45 26.12 30.34 -22.48
N ASP A 46 26.72 30.33 -23.67
CA ASP A 46 26.11 30.78 -24.93
C ASP A 46 25.68 29.61 -25.84
N ALA A 47 25.66 28.37 -25.35
CA ALA A 47 25.00 27.28 -26.07
C ALA A 47 23.50 27.63 -26.20
N PRO A 48 22.91 27.61 -27.41
CA PRO A 48 21.47 27.77 -27.53
C PRO A 48 20.83 26.70 -26.65
N SER A 49 19.82 27.09 -25.85
CA SER A 49 19.05 26.13 -25.07
C SER A 49 18.63 25.01 -26.02
N GLU A 50 19.23 23.82 -25.88
CA GLU A 50 18.66 22.66 -26.52
C GLU A 50 17.23 22.63 -26.01
N SER A 51 16.26 22.73 -26.93
CA SER A 51 14.87 22.50 -26.60
C SER A 51 14.85 21.14 -25.90
N HIS A 52 14.64 21.12 -24.58
CA HIS A 52 14.49 19.87 -23.84
C HIS A 52 13.39 19.10 -24.56
N VAL A 53 13.78 18.06 -25.28
CA VAL A 53 12.86 17.28 -26.10
C VAL A 53 11.99 16.55 -25.09
N SER A 54 10.73 16.96 -24.99
CA SER A 54 9.74 16.19 -24.27
C SER A 54 9.73 14.79 -24.89
N LEU A 55 10.11 13.80 -24.10
CA LEU A 55 9.95 12.41 -24.47
C LEU A 55 8.45 12.08 -24.43
N SER A 56 8.02 11.37 -25.45
CA SER A 56 6.67 10.86 -25.60
C SER A 56 6.80 9.48 -26.19
N ASN A 57 5.85 8.61 -25.89
CA ASN A 57 5.68 7.36 -26.63
C ASN A 57 5.18 7.58 -28.08
N GLU A 58 5.02 8.84 -28.50
CA GLU A 58 4.51 9.31 -29.80
C GLU A 58 3.06 8.89 -30.11
N MET A 59 2.36 8.23 -29.18
CA MET A 59 0.98 7.77 -29.35
C MET A 59 -0.05 8.76 -28.81
N THR A 60 0.32 9.61 -27.85
CA THR A 60 -0.54 10.68 -27.35
C THR A 60 0.28 11.89 -26.88
N PRO A 61 -0.16 13.14 -27.18
CA PRO A 61 0.45 14.35 -26.62
C PRO A 61 -0.03 14.65 -25.19
N ASP A 62 -1.03 13.91 -24.68
CA ASP A 62 -1.67 14.21 -23.40
C ASP A 62 -0.90 13.66 -22.18
N VAL A 63 -0.01 12.69 -22.42
CA VAL A 63 0.96 12.20 -21.44
C VAL A 63 2.33 12.25 -22.09
N GLN A 64 3.16 13.13 -21.57
CA GLN A 64 4.55 13.25 -21.95
C GLN A 64 5.41 13.26 -20.68
N PHE A 65 6.73 13.21 -20.85
CA PHE A 65 7.67 13.33 -19.75
C PHE A 65 9.03 13.81 -20.26
N ASP A 66 9.89 14.24 -19.36
CA ASP A 66 11.30 14.53 -19.66
C ASP A 66 12.17 14.15 -18.47
N SER A 67 13.45 14.54 -18.47
CA SER A 67 14.40 14.24 -17.40
C SER A 67 14.01 14.77 -16.02
N TYR A 68 12.91 15.52 -15.91
CA TYR A 68 12.45 16.11 -14.67
C TYR A 68 11.18 15.44 -14.15
N SER A 69 10.08 15.49 -14.91
CA SER A 69 8.75 15.08 -14.41
C SER A 69 7.82 14.62 -15.51
N LEU A 70 6.67 14.04 -15.11
CA LEU A 70 5.53 13.88 -16.00
C LEU A 70 5.01 15.25 -16.45
N ILE A 71 4.48 15.27 -17.67
CA ILE A 71 3.78 16.40 -18.27
C ILE A 71 2.41 15.87 -18.73
N LEU A 72 1.37 16.22 -17.99
CA LEU A 72 -0.01 15.83 -18.28
C LEU A 72 -0.74 17.04 -18.87
N LYS A 73 -1.34 16.89 -20.06
CA LYS A 73 -2.03 17.99 -20.77
C LYS A 73 -1.19 19.29 -20.85
N GLY A 74 0.12 19.13 -21.03
CA GLY A 74 1.08 20.25 -21.10
C GLY A 74 1.51 20.87 -19.76
N GLN A 75 1.05 20.33 -18.61
CA GLN A 75 1.42 20.79 -17.28
C GLN A 75 2.32 19.79 -16.57
N ARG A 76 3.39 20.27 -15.94
CA ARG A 76 4.29 19.42 -15.13
C ARG A 76 3.57 18.90 -13.89
N VAL A 77 3.75 17.63 -13.59
CA VAL A 77 3.15 16.95 -12.44
C VAL A 77 4.22 16.13 -11.72
N PHE A 78 4.31 16.33 -10.41
CA PHE A 78 4.90 15.33 -9.52
C PHE A 78 3.86 14.24 -9.30
N LEU A 79 4.11 13.00 -9.70
CA LEU A 79 3.20 11.90 -9.43
C LEU A 79 3.39 11.46 -7.96
N HIS A 80 2.41 11.78 -7.11
CA HIS A 80 2.40 11.42 -5.70
C HIS A 80 1.22 10.47 -5.48
N SER A 81 1.52 9.17 -5.49
CA SER A 81 0.56 8.08 -5.61
C SER A 81 0.56 7.17 -4.40
N GLY A 82 -0.56 6.49 -4.16
CA GLY A 82 -0.69 5.42 -3.18
C GLY A 82 -1.31 4.17 -3.80
N GLU A 83 -0.84 2.98 -3.39
CA GLU A 83 -1.39 1.73 -3.90
C GLU A 83 -2.73 1.39 -3.24
N PHE A 84 -3.71 0.99 -4.04
CA PHE A 84 -5.02 0.53 -3.60
C PHE A 84 -5.50 -0.68 -4.43
N HIS A 85 -5.72 -1.82 -3.76
CA HIS A 85 -6.29 -3.02 -4.38
C HIS A 85 -7.79 -3.10 -4.13
N THR A 86 -8.60 -2.72 -5.10
CA THR A 86 -10.07 -2.67 -4.95
C THR A 86 -10.69 -4.01 -4.55
N TRP A 87 -10.15 -5.12 -5.04
CA TRP A 87 -10.64 -6.46 -4.72
C TRP A 87 -10.35 -6.91 -3.28
N ARG A 88 -9.45 -6.23 -2.54
CA ARG A 88 -9.28 -6.40 -1.08
C ARG A 88 -10.32 -5.63 -0.25
N LEU A 89 -11.15 -4.82 -0.92
CA LEU A 89 -12.32 -4.16 -0.36
C LEU A 89 -13.51 -4.41 -1.28
N PRO A 90 -14.17 -5.59 -1.21
CA PRO A 90 -15.19 -6.03 -2.16
C PRO A 90 -16.54 -5.32 -1.95
N VAL A 91 -16.51 -4.02 -1.64
CA VAL A 91 -17.65 -3.13 -1.43
C VAL A 91 -17.40 -1.87 -2.28
N PRO A 92 -17.82 -1.86 -3.56
CA PRO A 92 -17.53 -0.75 -4.47
C PRO A 92 -17.97 0.63 -3.97
N SER A 93 -19.05 0.71 -3.18
CA SER A 93 -19.50 1.96 -2.56
C SER A 93 -18.55 2.52 -1.50
N LEU A 94 -17.55 1.75 -1.05
CA LEU A 94 -16.48 2.22 -0.17
C LEU A 94 -15.20 2.62 -0.93
N TRP A 95 -15.09 2.39 -2.24
CA TRP A 95 -13.91 2.86 -2.98
C TRP A 95 -13.77 4.38 -2.95
N PRO A 96 -14.84 5.19 -3.13
CA PRO A 96 -14.76 6.64 -2.97
C PRO A 96 -14.18 7.08 -1.62
N ASP A 97 -14.45 6.36 -0.52
CA ASP A 97 -13.87 6.68 0.80
C ASP A 97 -12.34 6.65 0.78
N ILE A 98 -11.76 5.61 0.18
CA ILE A 98 -10.30 5.44 0.07
C ILE A 98 -9.71 6.53 -0.83
N LEU A 99 -10.39 6.85 -1.93
CA LEU A 99 -9.96 7.88 -2.89
C LEU A 99 -10.03 9.29 -2.31
N GLU A 100 -11.08 9.62 -1.58
CA GLU A 100 -11.20 10.89 -0.86
C GLU A 100 -10.12 11.03 0.21
N LYS A 101 -9.81 9.95 0.95
CA LYS A 101 -8.69 9.93 1.90
C LYS A 101 -7.33 10.07 1.18
N ALA A 102 -7.13 9.41 0.05
CA ALA A 102 -5.92 9.62 -0.76
C ALA A 102 -5.77 11.10 -1.19
N LYS A 103 -6.84 11.68 -1.72
CA LYS A 103 -6.89 13.10 -2.13
C LYS A 103 -6.62 14.05 -0.96
N ALA A 104 -7.22 13.78 0.20
CA ALA A 104 -7.09 14.59 1.40
C ALA A 104 -5.68 14.49 2.02
N ALA A 105 -4.97 13.38 1.82
CA ALA A 105 -3.54 13.23 2.11
C ALA A 105 -2.63 14.00 1.12
N GLY A 106 -3.20 14.68 0.12
CA GLY A 106 -2.43 15.39 -0.90
C GLY A 106 -1.85 14.47 -1.99
N LEU A 107 -2.25 13.19 -2.04
CA LEU A 107 -2.00 12.35 -3.20
C LEU A 107 -2.76 12.93 -4.40
N ASN A 108 -2.19 12.76 -5.59
CA ASN A 108 -2.82 13.16 -6.85
C ASN A 108 -3.02 11.98 -7.80
N ALA A 109 -2.65 10.78 -7.38
CA ALA A 109 -2.86 9.56 -8.12
C ALA A 109 -3.05 8.35 -7.19
N ILE A 110 -3.54 7.27 -7.77
CA ILE A 110 -3.48 5.93 -7.21
C ILE A 110 -2.81 4.99 -8.22
N SER A 111 -2.23 3.92 -7.70
CA SER A 111 -1.83 2.76 -8.48
C SER A 111 -2.67 1.57 -8.05
N ILE A 112 -3.09 0.76 -9.02
CA ILE A 112 -4.00 -0.36 -8.79
C ILE A 112 -3.50 -1.63 -9.46
N TYR A 113 -3.56 -2.76 -8.74
CA TYR A 113 -3.53 -4.07 -9.38
C TYR A 113 -4.93 -4.51 -9.84
N THR A 114 -5.00 -5.11 -11.02
CA THR A 114 -6.12 -6.01 -11.39
C THR A 114 -5.71 -7.46 -11.16
N HIS A 115 -6.66 -8.38 -11.01
CA HIS A 115 -6.37 -9.74 -10.54
C HIS A 115 -6.94 -10.78 -11.51
N MET A 116 -6.07 -11.45 -12.26
CA MET A 116 -6.46 -12.39 -13.30
C MET A 116 -7.30 -13.54 -12.74
N GLY A 117 -6.96 -14.10 -11.57
CA GLY A 117 -7.79 -15.14 -10.95
C GLY A 117 -9.21 -14.73 -10.58
N LEU A 118 -9.47 -13.44 -10.30
CA LEU A 118 -10.82 -12.95 -10.04
C LEU A 118 -11.58 -12.64 -11.33
N GLN A 119 -10.93 -12.01 -12.30
CA GLN A 119 -11.55 -11.53 -13.53
C GLN A 119 -11.56 -12.56 -14.66
N ASN A 120 -10.70 -13.57 -14.61
CA ASN A 120 -10.66 -14.71 -15.53
C ASN A 120 -10.65 -16.05 -14.73
N PRO A 121 -11.71 -16.31 -13.93
CA PRO A 121 -11.72 -17.41 -12.96
C PRO A 121 -11.76 -18.80 -13.62
N ALA A 122 -12.15 -18.89 -14.89
CA ALA A 122 -12.23 -20.13 -15.65
C ALA A 122 -11.82 -19.90 -17.12
N PRO A 123 -11.39 -20.95 -17.84
CA PRO A 123 -11.12 -20.86 -19.28
C PRO A 123 -12.33 -20.28 -20.04
N GLY A 124 -12.09 -19.26 -20.86
CA GLY A 124 -13.12 -18.63 -21.68
C GLY A 124 -14.01 -17.60 -20.96
N VAL A 125 -13.87 -17.42 -19.65
CA VAL A 125 -14.73 -16.52 -18.84
C VAL A 125 -13.98 -15.23 -18.51
N VAL A 126 -14.58 -14.08 -18.77
CA VAL A 126 -14.12 -12.80 -18.20
C VAL A 126 -15.26 -12.14 -17.44
N ASP A 127 -14.98 -11.61 -16.26
CA ASP A 127 -15.95 -11.07 -15.33
C ASP A 127 -15.48 -9.73 -14.74
N PHE A 128 -16.24 -8.67 -15.04
CA PHE A 128 -16.05 -7.31 -14.55
C PHE A 128 -17.26 -6.80 -13.74
N ASP A 129 -18.06 -7.70 -13.18
CA ASP A 129 -19.20 -7.32 -12.35
C ASP A 129 -18.77 -6.97 -10.91
N GLY A 130 -19.60 -6.22 -10.19
CA GLY A 130 -19.40 -5.91 -8.76
C GLY A 130 -18.00 -5.36 -8.45
N PHE A 131 -17.31 -6.00 -7.50
CA PHE A 131 -15.97 -5.57 -7.06
C PHE A 131 -14.84 -5.85 -8.07
N ARG A 132 -15.12 -6.58 -9.15
CA ARG A 132 -14.17 -6.83 -10.24
C ARG A 132 -14.20 -5.72 -11.30
N ALA A 133 -15.18 -4.83 -11.25
CA ALA A 133 -15.39 -3.75 -12.20
C ALA A 133 -14.27 -2.70 -12.15
N LEU A 134 -13.87 -2.18 -13.31
CA LEU A 134 -12.90 -1.08 -13.42
C LEU A 134 -13.57 0.28 -13.64
N LYS A 135 -14.68 0.30 -14.40
CA LYS A 135 -15.42 1.53 -14.71
C LYS A 135 -15.82 2.35 -13.46
N PRO A 136 -16.47 1.78 -12.42
CA PRO A 136 -16.87 2.55 -11.25
C PRO A 136 -15.67 3.14 -10.49
N LEU A 137 -14.54 2.43 -10.48
CA LEU A 137 -13.29 2.91 -9.91
C LEU A 137 -12.75 4.12 -10.68
N TYR A 138 -12.72 4.07 -12.01
CA TYR A 138 -12.26 5.20 -12.82
C TYR A 138 -13.18 6.41 -12.68
N GLU A 139 -14.50 6.21 -12.59
CA GLU A 139 -15.46 7.28 -12.35
C GLU A 139 -15.27 7.91 -10.96
N ALA A 140 -15.02 7.09 -9.94
CA ALA A 140 -14.73 7.59 -8.59
C ALA A 140 -13.38 8.34 -8.54
N ALA A 141 -12.34 7.87 -9.24
CA ALA A 141 -11.06 8.56 -9.34
C ALA A 141 -11.19 9.90 -10.06
N MET A 142 -12.00 9.97 -11.12
CA MET A 142 -12.34 11.23 -11.79
C MET A 142 -13.04 12.21 -10.86
N ALA A 143 -14.02 11.74 -10.08
CA ALA A 143 -14.74 12.57 -9.11
C ALA A 143 -13.82 13.12 -8.01
N ALA A 144 -12.93 12.29 -7.46
CA ALA A 144 -11.93 12.69 -6.47
C ALA A 144 -10.80 13.57 -7.06
N GLY A 145 -10.66 13.60 -8.39
CA GLY A 145 -9.55 14.28 -9.07
C GLY A 145 -8.20 13.61 -8.82
N LEU A 146 -8.15 12.29 -9.02
CA LEU A 146 -6.97 11.44 -8.91
C LEU A 146 -6.67 10.74 -10.24
N TRP A 147 -5.39 10.74 -10.64
CA TRP A 147 -4.91 9.94 -11.77
C TRP A 147 -4.81 8.46 -11.39
N VAL A 148 -4.78 7.59 -12.40
CA VAL A 148 -4.64 6.14 -12.20
C VAL A 148 -3.49 5.59 -13.03
N VAL A 149 -2.60 4.86 -12.36
CA VAL A 149 -1.67 3.90 -12.98
C VAL A 149 -2.29 2.51 -12.85
N VAL A 150 -2.59 1.87 -13.97
CA VAL A 150 -3.20 0.52 -13.97
C VAL A 150 -2.08 -0.51 -14.08
N ARG A 151 -2.02 -1.47 -13.17
CA ARG A 151 -1.02 -2.55 -13.15
C ARG A 151 -1.75 -3.88 -13.31
N PRO A 152 -2.04 -4.31 -14.54
CA PRO A 152 -2.97 -5.42 -14.74
C PRO A 152 -2.34 -6.82 -14.71
N GLY A 153 -1.02 -6.95 -14.52
CA GLY A 153 -0.34 -8.24 -14.62
C GLY A 153 -0.07 -8.66 -16.07
N PRO A 154 -0.20 -9.96 -16.44
CA PRO A 154 -1.05 -10.99 -15.80
C PRO A 154 -0.59 -11.54 -14.45
N TYR A 155 0.72 -11.49 -14.18
CA TYR A 155 1.29 -11.78 -12.87
C TYR A 155 1.46 -10.48 -12.09
N ILE A 156 1.05 -10.46 -10.82
CA ILE A 156 1.09 -9.26 -9.96
C ILE A 156 1.84 -9.47 -8.64
N ASN A 157 2.23 -10.70 -8.29
CA ASN A 157 2.68 -11.04 -6.93
C ASN A 157 1.59 -10.67 -5.91
N ALA A 158 1.73 -9.49 -5.30
CA ALA A 158 0.78 -8.84 -4.40
C ALA A 158 0.43 -9.64 -3.14
N GLU A 159 1.23 -10.64 -2.80
CA GLU A 159 1.01 -11.60 -1.73
C GLU A 159 -0.33 -12.33 -1.91
N THR A 160 -0.58 -12.77 -3.15
CA THR A 160 -1.82 -13.45 -3.55
C THR A 160 -1.55 -14.85 -4.08
N SER A 161 -2.54 -15.73 -3.93
CA SER A 161 -2.49 -17.09 -4.45
C SER A 161 -2.13 -17.10 -5.94
N ALA A 162 -1.10 -17.88 -6.30
CA ALA A 162 -0.52 -17.93 -7.65
C ALA A 162 0.01 -16.58 -8.18
N GLY A 163 0.32 -15.62 -7.29
CA GLY A 163 0.70 -14.25 -7.63
C GLY A 163 -0.32 -13.55 -8.54
N GLY A 164 -1.60 -13.88 -8.37
CA GLY A 164 -2.73 -13.33 -9.11
C GLY A 164 -3.11 -14.07 -10.40
N ILE A 165 -2.29 -15.03 -10.85
CA ILE A 165 -2.60 -15.88 -12.01
C ILE A 165 -3.87 -16.70 -11.74
N ALA A 166 -4.69 -16.91 -12.77
CA ALA A 166 -5.89 -17.72 -12.62
C ALA A 166 -5.56 -19.17 -12.29
N HIS A 167 -6.23 -19.73 -11.26
CA HIS A 167 -5.94 -21.07 -10.76
C HIS A 167 -6.07 -22.20 -11.78
N TRP A 168 -6.94 -22.07 -12.79
CA TRP A 168 -7.05 -23.09 -13.83
C TRP A 168 -5.77 -23.18 -14.68
N ILE A 169 -5.01 -22.09 -14.82
CA ILE A 169 -3.76 -22.06 -15.59
C ILE A 169 -2.70 -22.95 -14.98
N THR A 170 -2.68 -23.09 -13.66
CA THR A 170 -1.61 -23.80 -12.95
C THR A 170 -1.57 -25.30 -13.26
N THR A 171 -2.65 -25.84 -13.85
CA THR A 171 -2.78 -27.24 -14.26
C THR A 171 -3.13 -27.43 -15.72
N GLU A 172 -3.74 -26.45 -16.39
CA GLU A 172 -4.08 -26.56 -17.81
C GLU A 172 -2.95 -26.08 -18.75
N VAL A 173 -2.00 -25.26 -18.26
CA VAL A 173 -0.86 -24.80 -19.07
C VAL A 173 0.37 -25.68 -18.83
N SER A 174 0.83 -26.32 -19.91
CA SER A 174 1.98 -27.23 -19.90
C SER A 174 3.31 -26.50 -20.01
N GLY A 175 3.35 -25.41 -20.78
CA GLY A 175 4.50 -24.53 -20.95
C GLY A 175 4.84 -23.76 -19.67
N ARG A 176 6.03 -23.19 -19.64
CA ARG A 176 6.52 -22.42 -18.49
C ARG A 176 5.75 -21.11 -18.40
N LEU A 177 5.17 -20.81 -17.23
CA LEU A 177 4.46 -19.55 -17.01
C LEU A 177 5.41 -18.37 -17.18
N ARG A 178 4.86 -17.21 -17.55
CA ARG A 178 5.63 -15.97 -17.74
C ARG A 178 6.82 -16.23 -18.66
N THR A 179 6.58 -16.79 -19.85
CA THR A 179 7.56 -16.93 -20.95
C THR A 179 6.83 -16.72 -22.27
N ASN A 180 7.47 -16.93 -23.42
CA ASN A 180 6.83 -16.87 -24.73
C ASN A 180 6.27 -18.24 -25.20
N ASP A 181 6.07 -19.18 -24.27
CA ASP A 181 5.41 -20.45 -24.58
C ASP A 181 3.97 -20.22 -25.05
N SER A 182 3.60 -20.84 -26.17
CA SER A 182 2.37 -20.50 -26.89
C SER A 182 1.06 -20.78 -26.12
N ASP A 183 1.06 -21.78 -25.23
CA ASP A 183 -0.10 -22.11 -24.40
C ASP A 183 -0.23 -21.15 -23.20
N TRP A 184 0.87 -20.68 -22.63
CA TRP A 184 0.85 -19.54 -21.71
C TRP A 184 0.36 -18.27 -22.41
N THR A 185 0.89 -17.95 -23.59
CA THR A 185 0.42 -16.81 -24.41
C THR A 185 -1.09 -16.89 -24.69
N ALA A 186 -1.61 -18.06 -25.06
CA ALA A 186 -3.03 -18.23 -25.27
C ALA A 186 -3.87 -18.03 -23.98
N SER A 187 -3.31 -18.33 -22.81
CA SER A 187 -4.03 -18.29 -21.53
C SER A 187 -4.32 -16.87 -21.02
N TRP A 188 -3.41 -15.91 -21.21
CA TRP A 188 -3.60 -14.53 -20.73
C TRP A 188 -4.25 -13.59 -21.74
N GLN A 189 -4.29 -13.95 -23.03
CA GLN A 189 -4.75 -13.07 -24.11
C GLN A 189 -6.16 -12.53 -23.90
N GLN A 190 -7.11 -13.38 -23.48
CA GLN A 190 -8.50 -12.95 -23.27
C GLN A 190 -8.60 -11.95 -22.12
N TYR A 191 -7.88 -12.19 -21.03
CA TYR A 191 -7.84 -11.33 -19.86
C TYR A 191 -7.21 -9.96 -20.20
N VAL A 192 -6.00 -9.95 -20.77
CA VAL A 192 -5.28 -8.72 -21.13
C VAL A 192 -6.10 -7.86 -22.10
N LYS A 193 -6.68 -8.49 -23.12
CA LYS A 193 -7.54 -7.79 -24.08
C LYS A 193 -8.73 -7.14 -23.39
N ALA A 194 -9.41 -7.87 -22.50
CA ALA A 194 -10.61 -7.36 -21.85
C ALA A 194 -10.31 -6.23 -20.85
N ILE A 195 -9.20 -6.33 -20.10
CA ILE A 195 -8.70 -5.23 -19.27
C ILE A 195 -8.42 -3.98 -20.11
N ALA A 196 -7.75 -4.15 -21.24
CA ALA A 196 -7.45 -3.05 -22.14
C ALA A 196 -8.73 -2.41 -22.70
N GLU A 197 -9.74 -3.20 -23.07
CA GLU A 197 -11.04 -2.73 -23.55
C GLU A 197 -11.82 -1.94 -22.48
N GLU A 198 -11.81 -2.39 -21.22
CA GLU A 198 -12.41 -1.66 -20.08
C GLU A 198 -11.64 -0.37 -19.74
N THR A 199 -10.32 -0.38 -19.91
CA THR A 199 -9.43 0.75 -19.59
C THR A 199 -9.42 1.81 -20.69
N ALA A 200 -9.53 1.41 -21.96
CA ALA A 200 -9.31 2.28 -23.11
C ALA A 200 -10.19 3.56 -23.12
N PRO A 201 -11.48 3.52 -22.75
CA PRO A 201 -12.34 4.71 -22.65
C PRO A 201 -11.91 5.72 -21.58
N TYR A 202 -11.18 5.26 -20.56
CA TYR A 202 -10.82 6.03 -19.36
C TYR A 202 -9.38 6.55 -19.38
N GLN A 203 -8.70 6.46 -20.52
CA GLN A 203 -7.41 7.13 -20.71
C GLN A 203 -7.58 8.65 -20.75
N ILE A 204 -6.57 9.37 -20.24
CA ILE A 204 -6.57 10.85 -20.18
C ILE A 204 -6.84 11.55 -21.52
N HIS A 205 -6.44 10.96 -22.64
CA HIS A 205 -6.72 11.51 -23.96
C HIS A 205 -8.21 11.49 -24.34
N ARG A 206 -9.02 10.68 -23.64
CA ARG A 206 -10.48 10.60 -23.76
C ARG A 206 -11.22 11.25 -22.60
N GLY A 207 -10.50 11.96 -21.73
CA GLY A 207 -11.08 12.63 -20.57
C GLY A 207 -11.20 11.76 -19.32
N GLY A 208 -10.56 10.59 -19.26
CA GLY A 208 -10.52 9.77 -18.04
C GLY A 208 -9.24 9.94 -17.21
N PRO A 209 -9.08 9.18 -16.11
CA PRO A 209 -7.97 9.40 -15.17
C PRO A 209 -6.73 8.53 -15.48
N VAL A 210 -6.80 7.58 -16.41
CA VAL A 210 -5.69 6.65 -16.66
C VAL A 210 -4.57 7.33 -17.41
N ILE A 211 -3.38 7.33 -16.82
CA ILE A 211 -2.18 8.02 -17.32
C ILE A 211 -1.01 7.09 -17.67
N ALA A 212 -1.04 5.84 -17.21
CA ALA A 212 -0.03 4.82 -17.50
C ALA A 212 -0.60 3.41 -17.28
N VAL A 213 -0.01 2.43 -17.95
CA VAL A 213 -0.29 1.01 -17.73
C VAL A 213 1.02 0.25 -17.53
N GLN A 214 1.21 -0.40 -16.39
CA GLN A 214 2.38 -1.24 -16.15
C GLN A 214 2.24 -2.59 -16.85
N ILE A 215 3.32 -3.14 -17.39
CA ILE A 215 3.32 -4.47 -17.99
C ILE A 215 3.95 -5.48 -17.01
N ASP A 216 3.22 -6.57 -16.72
CA ASP A 216 3.66 -7.61 -15.80
C ASP A 216 4.11 -7.04 -14.43
N ASN A 217 4.94 -7.77 -13.67
CA ASN A 217 5.41 -7.33 -12.37
C ASN A 217 6.77 -7.90 -12.00
N GLU A 218 7.71 -7.05 -11.57
CA GLU A 218 9.03 -7.43 -11.04
C GLU A 218 9.70 -8.61 -11.77
N TYR A 219 10.14 -8.38 -13.00
CA TYR A 219 10.47 -9.44 -13.94
C TYR A 219 11.82 -9.25 -14.64
N THR A 220 12.55 -10.34 -14.88
CA THR A 220 13.86 -10.26 -15.52
C THR A 220 13.77 -10.38 -17.04
N GLN A 221 14.42 -9.49 -17.77
CA GLN A 221 14.57 -9.58 -19.24
C GLN A 221 15.67 -10.59 -19.64
N ARG A 222 16.51 -11.00 -18.68
CA ARG A 222 17.79 -11.69 -18.95
C ARG A 222 17.66 -13.18 -19.26
N VAL A 223 16.47 -13.75 -19.08
CA VAL A 223 16.18 -15.16 -19.37
C VAL A 223 15.59 -15.28 -20.77
N GLU A 224 15.96 -16.32 -21.50
CA GLU A 224 15.48 -16.56 -22.86
C GLU A 224 13.94 -16.64 -22.90
N GLY A 225 13.33 -15.96 -23.89
CA GLY A 225 11.87 -15.90 -24.05
C GLY A 225 11.15 -14.84 -23.21
N HIS A 226 11.81 -14.29 -22.18
CA HIS A 226 11.20 -13.27 -21.31
C HIS A 226 11.00 -11.93 -22.02
N GLY A 227 11.97 -11.51 -22.84
CA GLY A 227 11.87 -10.29 -23.63
C GLY A 227 10.74 -10.36 -24.66
N GLU A 228 10.64 -11.48 -25.37
CA GLU A 228 9.58 -11.75 -26.36
C GLU A 228 8.19 -11.80 -25.71
N TYR A 229 8.05 -12.46 -24.56
CA TYR A 229 6.81 -12.45 -23.78
C TYR A 229 6.36 -11.04 -23.41
N TYR A 230 7.30 -10.23 -22.93
CA TYR A 230 7.01 -8.86 -22.54
C TYR A 230 6.58 -8.00 -23.73
N GLU A 231 7.23 -8.19 -24.90
CA GLU A 231 6.82 -7.58 -26.17
C GLU A 231 5.41 -8.02 -26.62
N GLU A 232 5.06 -9.31 -26.45
CA GLU A 232 3.73 -9.84 -26.75
C GLU A 232 2.64 -9.19 -25.90
N LEU A 233 2.86 -9.03 -24.59
CA LEU A 233 1.95 -8.32 -23.69
C LEU A 233 1.76 -6.86 -24.10
N MET A 234 2.87 -6.14 -24.29
CA MET A 234 2.84 -4.74 -24.72
C MET A 234 2.04 -4.59 -26.01
N LYS A 235 2.33 -5.44 -27.00
CA LYS A 235 1.61 -5.45 -28.28
C LYS A 235 0.11 -5.69 -28.08
N ALA A 236 -0.29 -6.63 -27.23
CA ALA A 236 -1.70 -6.90 -26.94
C ALA A 236 -2.42 -5.67 -26.35
N PHE A 237 -1.81 -4.97 -25.39
CA PHE A 237 -2.36 -3.72 -24.85
C PHE A 237 -2.45 -2.62 -25.92
N ARG A 238 -1.43 -2.46 -26.77
CA ARG A 238 -1.45 -1.49 -27.87
C ARG A 238 -2.55 -1.78 -28.89
N GLU A 239 -2.66 -3.02 -29.34
CA GLU A 239 -3.67 -3.45 -30.31
C GLU A 239 -5.10 -3.29 -29.77
N ALA A 240 -5.27 -3.42 -28.45
CA ALA A 240 -6.54 -3.19 -27.77
C ALA A 240 -6.82 -1.71 -27.41
N GLY A 241 -5.94 -0.77 -27.80
CA GLY A 241 -6.22 0.67 -27.75
C GLY A 241 -5.59 1.44 -26.59
N ILE A 242 -4.63 0.87 -25.86
CA ILE A 242 -3.84 1.60 -24.87
C ILE A 242 -2.78 2.46 -25.55
N VAL A 243 -2.89 3.77 -25.40
CA VAL A 243 -2.00 4.79 -25.98
C VAL A 243 -1.20 5.56 -24.93
N VAL A 244 -1.56 5.49 -23.65
CA VAL A 244 -0.74 6.04 -22.55
C VAL A 244 0.58 5.26 -22.40
N PRO A 245 1.60 5.82 -21.73
CA PRO A 245 2.86 5.12 -21.51
C PRO A 245 2.68 3.73 -20.91
N LEU A 246 3.40 2.76 -21.48
CA LEU A 246 3.60 1.45 -20.86
C LEU A 246 4.81 1.54 -19.94
N THR A 247 4.67 1.06 -18.71
CA THR A 247 5.69 1.16 -17.67
C THR A 247 6.13 -0.21 -17.16
N TYR A 248 7.21 -0.24 -16.39
CA TYR A 248 7.73 -1.43 -15.72
C TYR A 248 8.23 -1.06 -14.31
N ASN A 249 8.19 -2.02 -13.40
CA ASN A 249 8.69 -1.90 -12.04
C ASN A 249 9.80 -2.93 -11.77
N ASP A 250 11.05 -2.49 -11.86
CA ASP A 250 12.21 -3.35 -11.68
C ASP A 250 12.50 -3.58 -10.19
N PRO A 251 12.63 -4.84 -9.72
CA PRO A 251 12.95 -5.10 -8.33
C PRO A 251 14.38 -4.64 -8.07
N ASN A 252 14.54 -3.56 -7.32
CA ASN A 252 15.83 -2.95 -7.05
C ASN A 252 16.55 -2.48 -8.34
N GLN A 253 17.89 -2.44 -8.31
CA GLN A 253 18.73 -1.86 -9.35
C GLN A 253 19.08 -2.87 -10.48
N GLY A 254 18.06 -3.46 -11.12
CA GLY A 254 18.17 -4.58 -12.07
C GLY A 254 18.57 -4.22 -13.51
N GLU A 255 18.19 -3.04 -13.99
CA GLU A 255 18.40 -2.58 -15.38
C GLU A 255 17.62 -3.42 -16.42
N ASN A 256 16.45 -3.98 -16.08
CA ASN A 256 15.61 -4.74 -17.00
C ASN A 256 14.67 -3.84 -17.82
N PHE A 257 14.42 -4.21 -19.08
CA PHE A 257 13.46 -3.54 -19.98
C PHE A 257 13.72 -2.04 -20.23
N ILE A 258 14.96 -1.59 -20.03
CA ILE A 258 15.42 -0.24 -20.36
C ILE A 258 15.78 -0.09 -21.85
N ASN A 259 16.06 -1.21 -22.52
CA ASN A 259 16.36 -1.30 -23.95
C ASN A 259 16.15 -2.75 -24.44
N GLY A 260 16.22 -2.97 -25.75
CA GLY A 260 16.05 -4.30 -26.36
C GLY A 260 14.59 -4.75 -26.48
N THR A 261 14.38 -6.04 -26.69
CA THR A 261 13.05 -6.65 -26.86
C THR A 261 12.22 -6.49 -25.58
N GLY A 262 11.01 -5.94 -25.71
CA GLY A 262 10.14 -5.67 -24.56
C GLY A 262 10.49 -4.40 -23.76
N ALA A 263 11.35 -3.52 -24.27
CA ALA A 263 11.67 -2.27 -23.59
C ALA A 263 10.44 -1.36 -23.45
N VAL A 264 10.20 -0.84 -22.24
CA VAL A 264 9.02 0.00 -21.94
C VAL A 264 9.22 1.47 -22.30
N ASP A 265 8.11 2.24 -22.32
CA ASP A 265 8.18 3.69 -22.58
C ASP A 265 8.84 4.43 -21.39
N LEU A 266 8.53 3.99 -20.17
CA LEU A 266 9.00 4.61 -18.93
C LEU A 266 9.41 3.53 -17.90
N TYR A 267 10.69 3.51 -17.57
CA TYR A 267 11.26 2.58 -16.60
C TYR A 267 11.04 3.08 -15.17
N GLY A 268 10.65 2.16 -14.27
CA GLY A 268 10.54 2.40 -12.85
C GLY A 268 11.31 1.36 -12.03
N LEU A 269 11.71 1.75 -10.82
CA LEU A 269 12.43 0.91 -9.87
C LEU A 269 11.66 0.80 -8.57
N ASP A 270 11.49 -0.43 -8.08
CA ASP A 270 10.88 -0.69 -6.78
C ASP A 270 11.93 -0.73 -5.68
N SER A 271 11.53 -0.29 -4.48
CA SER A 271 12.42 -0.32 -3.33
C SER A 271 11.72 -0.50 -1.99
N TYR A 272 12.16 -1.57 -1.31
CA TYR A 272 11.79 -1.90 0.06
C TYR A 272 12.99 -1.86 1.02
N PRO A 273 13.44 -0.66 1.43
CA PRO A 273 14.74 -0.49 2.07
C PRO A 273 14.90 -1.13 3.46
N GLN A 274 13.80 -1.28 4.20
CA GLN A 274 13.83 -2.01 5.48
C GLN A 274 13.64 -3.52 5.30
N ARG A 275 13.29 -3.98 4.09
CA ARG A 275 12.75 -5.33 3.84
C ARG A 275 11.47 -5.55 4.65
N PHE A 276 11.11 -6.81 4.89
CA PHE A 276 9.78 -7.19 5.38
C PHE A 276 9.77 -7.84 6.78
N ASP A 277 10.91 -7.85 7.49
CA ASP A 277 10.96 -8.38 8.86
C ASP A 277 10.62 -7.29 9.88
N CYS A 278 9.41 -7.35 10.42
CA CYS A 278 8.92 -6.39 11.42
C CYS A 278 9.23 -6.80 12.87
N SER A 279 10.02 -7.86 13.12
CA SER A 279 10.27 -8.37 14.47
C SER A 279 11.04 -7.41 15.38
N HIS A 280 11.80 -6.49 14.79
CA HIS A 280 12.62 -5.48 15.49
C HIS A 280 12.45 -4.10 14.82
N PRO A 281 11.27 -3.45 14.98
CA PRO A 281 10.93 -2.23 14.24
C PRO A 281 11.85 -1.04 14.57
N ASP A 282 12.54 -1.11 15.71
CA ASP A 282 13.52 -0.13 16.15
C ASP A 282 14.91 -0.35 15.53
N VAL A 283 15.15 -1.42 14.77
CA VAL A 283 16.44 -1.69 14.12
C VAL A 283 16.35 -1.36 12.63
N TRP A 284 16.92 -0.23 12.24
CA TRP A 284 16.86 0.23 10.85
C TRP A 284 18.07 -0.18 10.02
N ARG A 285 17.81 -0.52 8.75
CA ARG A 285 18.80 -0.47 7.68
C ARG A 285 19.05 0.98 7.28
N SER A 286 20.28 1.30 6.88
CA SER A 286 20.61 2.64 6.37
C SER A 286 19.91 2.92 5.04
N VAL A 287 19.68 4.19 4.74
CA VAL A 287 19.15 4.62 3.44
C VAL A 287 20.06 4.19 2.28
N TYR A 288 19.47 3.94 1.12
CA TYR A 288 20.24 3.80 -0.12
C TYR A 288 20.65 5.18 -0.64
N THR A 289 21.96 5.38 -0.83
CA THR A 289 22.53 6.61 -1.38
C THR A 289 22.81 6.54 -2.88
N THR A 290 22.51 5.42 -3.53
CA THR A 290 22.86 5.16 -4.94
C THR A 290 21.73 5.48 -5.93
N TYR A 291 20.55 5.89 -5.46
CA TYR A 291 19.39 6.13 -6.32
C TYR A 291 19.67 7.14 -7.44
N HIS A 292 20.20 8.31 -7.10
CA HIS A 292 20.49 9.34 -8.11
C HIS A 292 21.50 8.84 -9.16
N ASP A 293 22.65 8.33 -8.72
CA ASP A 293 23.69 7.84 -9.63
C ASP A 293 23.21 6.68 -10.51
N TYR A 294 22.34 5.83 -9.97
CA TYR A 294 21.71 4.75 -10.74
C TYR A 294 20.81 5.34 -11.83
N HIS A 295 19.93 6.30 -11.50
CA HIS A 295 19.09 6.99 -12.48
C HIS A 295 19.89 7.54 -13.65
N MET A 296 20.93 8.30 -13.30
CA MET A 296 21.72 9.03 -14.27
C MET A 296 22.50 8.08 -15.18
N ARG A 297 22.78 6.86 -14.72
CA ARG A 297 23.39 5.81 -15.53
C ARG A 297 22.38 5.13 -16.45
N VAL A 298 21.17 4.86 -15.96
CA VAL A 298 20.22 3.92 -16.58
C VAL A 298 19.24 4.62 -17.52
N ASN A 299 18.59 5.69 -17.08
CA ASN A 299 17.55 6.38 -17.84
C ASN A 299 17.51 7.90 -17.57
N PRO A 300 18.62 8.64 -17.74
CA PRO A 300 18.74 10.07 -17.36
C PRO A 300 17.79 11.01 -18.11
N SER A 301 17.20 10.57 -19.22
CA SER A 301 16.28 11.37 -20.03
C SER A 301 14.81 11.24 -19.59
N GLN A 302 14.51 10.28 -18.71
CA GLN A 302 13.17 10.04 -18.14
C GLN A 302 13.08 10.66 -16.74
N PRO A 303 11.87 10.88 -16.21
CA PRO A 303 11.71 11.25 -14.81
C PRO A 303 12.04 10.04 -13.93
N TRP A 304 12.64 10.26 -12.78
CA TRP A 304 12.91 9.19 -11.83
C TRP A 304 11.61 8.68 -11.20
N TYR A 305 11.25 7.45 -11.57
CA TYR A 305 10.00 6.78 -11.21
C TYR A 305 10.24 5.61 -10.26
N ILE A 306 9.50 5.63 -9.15
CA ILE A 306 9.41 4.59 -8.13
C ILE A 306 7.97 4.05 -8.10
N PRO A 307 7.65 2.97 -8.86
CA PRO A 307 6.33 2.36 -8.93
C PRO A 307 5.89 1.69 -7.61
N GLU A 308 6.83 1.17 -6.83
CA GLU A 308 6.57 0.72 -5.47
C GLU A 308 7.66 1.22 -4.51
N PHE A 309 7.26 2.04 -3.55
CA PHE A 309 8.07 2.38 -2.40
C PHE A 309 7.43 1.89 -1.12
N GLN A 310 8.26 1.33 -0.24
CA GLN A 310 7.82 0.82 1.05
C GLN A 310 7.02 1.85 1.85
N ALA A 311 5.77 1.50 2.15
CA ALA A 311 4.91 2.21 3.09
C ALA A 311 4.33 1.28 4.16
N GLY A 312 4.89 0.07 4.28
CA GLY A 312 4.49 -0.97 5.20
C GLY A 312 5.25 -2.27 4.95
N SER A 313 4.68 -3.40 5.36
CA SER A 313 5.19 -4.74 5.09
C SER A 313 4.07 -5.77 5.19
N PHE A 314 4.16 -6.86 4.42
CA PHE A 314 3.39 -8.07 4.69
C PHE A 314 3.88 -8.74 5.99
N ASP A 315 3.08 -9.65 6.55
CA ASP A 315 3.42 -10.43 7.74
C ASP A 315 3.03 -11.90 7.57
N ALA A 316 3.80 -12.79 8.22
CA ALA A 316 3.75 -14.23 8.01
C ALA A 316 2.80 -14.94 8.99
N TRP A 317 2.38 -16.17 8.66
CA TRP A 317 1.85 -17.09 9.69
C TRP A 317 2.90 -17.41 10.75
N GLY A 318 2.45 -17.70 11.98
CA GLY A 318 3.30 -18.27 13.04
C GLY A 318 3.17 -17.59 14.40
N PRO A 319 3.51 -18.30 15.49
CA PRO A 319 3.33 -17.80 16.86
C PRO A 319 4.32 -16.69 17.23
N THR A 320 5.37 -16.52 16.43
CA THR A 320 6.41 -15.49 16.57
C THR A 320 6.34 -14.43 15.47
N ALA A 321 5.31 -14.49 14.61
CA ALA A 321 5.07 -13.44 13.63
C ALA A 321 4.79 -12.12 14.37
N PRO A 322 5.42 -11.01 13.95
CA PRO A 322 5.35 -9.74 14.67
C PRO A 322 3.97 -9.07 14.67
N GLY A 323 3.10 -9.35 13.68
CA GLY A 323 1.84 -8.65 13.51
C GLY A 323 2.00 -7.30 12.79
N TYR A 324 0.92 -6.85 12.13
CA TYR A 324 0.94 -5.60 11.37
C TYR A 324 1.15 -4.35 12.23
N GLU A 325 0.84 -4.38 13.52
CA GLU A 325 1.14 -3.28 14.45
C GLU A 325 2.65 -2.98 14.50
N MET A 326 3.49 -4.03 14.52
CA MET A 326 4.95 -3.87 14.50
C MET A 326 5.45 -3.42 13.11
N CYS A 327 4.79 -3.84 12.03
CA CYS A 327 5.10 -3.34 10.69
C CYS A 327 4.76 -1.86 10.52
N ALA A 328 3.68 -1.39 11.16
CA ALA A 328 3.31 0.02 11.20
C ALA A 328 4.35 0.85 11.98
N GLU A 329 4.93 0.30 13.05
CA GLU A 329 6.03 0.94 13.79
C GLU A 329 7.32 1.04 12.96
N LEU A 330 7.74 -0.05 12.30
CA LEU A 330 8.95 -0.08 11.47
C LEU A 330 8.94 1.01 10.38
N THR A 331 7.78 1.20 9.77
CA THR A 331 7.57 2.13 8.65
C THR A 331 6.84 3.41 9.06
N GLY A 332 6.89 3.78 10.35
CA GLY A 332 6.23 4.92 10.98
C GLY A 332 6.54 6.33 10.40
N PRO A 333 6.04 7.40 11.03
CA PRO A 333 6.30 8.77 10.59
C PRO A 333 7.79 9.12 10.46
N ASP A 334 8.62 8.62 11.38
CA ASP A 334 10.08 8.80 11.31
C ASP A 334 10.66 8.16 10.03
N PHE A 335 10.16 6.97 9.65
CA PHE A 335 10.58 6.30 8.42
C PHE A 335 10.19 7.16 7.21
N GLN A 336 8.95 7.65 7.15
CA GLN A 336 8.52 8.52 6.06
C GLN A 336 9.33 9.84 6.02
N SER A 337 9.63 10.41 7.19
CA SER A 337 10.50 11.59 7.30
C SER A 337 11.86 11.34 6.64
N VAL A 338 12.53 10.22 6.95
CA VAL A 338 13.88 9.94 6.42
C VAL A 338 13.87 9.37 5.00
N PHE A 339 13.06 8.35 4.75
CA PHE A 339 13.10 7.54 3.53
C PHE A 339 12.33 8.18 2.37
N ASN A 340 11.18 8.83 2.61
CA ASN A 340 10.50 9.58 1.54
C ASN A 340 11.33 10.80 1.13
N LEU A 341 11.89 11.53 2.10
CA LEU A 341 12.76 12.67 1.78
C LEU A 341 14.09 12.24 1.15
N GLN A 342 14.55 11.01 1.38
CA GLN A 342 15.68 10.45 0.61
C GLN A 342 15.31 10.23 -0.87
N LEU A 343 14.07 9.81 -1.19
CA LEU A 343 13.61 9.78 -2.58
C LEU A 343 13.63 11.17 -3.19
N TRP A 344 13.14 12.17 -2.46
CA TRP A 344 13.18 13.56 -2.90
C TRP A 344 14.62 14.03 -3.13
N ALA A 345 15.55 13.72 -2.22
CA ALA A 345 16.98 14.00 -2.36
C ALA A 345 17.61 13.32 -3.57
N SER A 346 17.14 12.13 -3.95
CA SER A 346 17.55 11.47 -5.20
C SER A 346 16.95 12.08 -6.48
N ASN A 347 16.12 13.11 -6.31
CA ASN A 347 15.37 13.81 -7.36
C ASN A 347 14.19 13.02 -7.95
N ALA A 348 13.61 12.09 -7.18
CA ALA A 348 12.39 11.38 -7.54
C ALA A 348 11.20 12.32 -7.74
N LYS A 349 10.49 12.22 -8.88
CA LYS A 349 9.26 13.00 -9.18
C LYS A 349 8.05 12.14 -9.51
N MET A 350 8.20 10.82 -9.52
CA MET A 350 7.09 9.89 -9.59
C MET A 350 7.27 8.84 -8.52
N ILE A 351 6.39 8.83 -7.52
CA ILE A 351 6.49 7.96 -6.35
C ILE A 351 5.11 7.39 -6.06
N ASN A 352 5.03 6.07 -5.91
CA ASN A 352 3.87 5.38 -5.42
C ASN A 352 4.19 4.63 -4.12
N TYR A 353 3.36 4.80 -3.10
CA TYR A 353 3.53 4.19 -1.78
C TYR A 353 2.75 2.88 -1.69
N TYR A 354 3.48 1.77 -1.64
CA TYR A 354 2.92 0.42 -1.54
C TYR A 354 3.02 -0.05 -0.06
N MET A 355 1.92 -0.23 0.68
CA MET A 355 0.51 0.11 0.38
C MET A 355 0.09 1.46 0.97
N PHE A 356 -0.84 2.17 0.32
CA PHE A 356 -1.57 3.27 0.97
C PHE A 356 -2.77 2.73 1.77
N TYR A 357 -3.50 1.78 1.19
CA TYR A 357 -4.51 0.99 1.86
C TYR A 357 -4.42 -0.46 1.39
N GLY A 358 -4.13 -1.37 2.31
CA GLY A 358 -3.97 -2.78 1.97
C GLY A 358 -5.29 -3.57 1.93
N GLY A 359 -6.16 -3.42 2.92
CA GLY A 359 -7.47 -4.09 2.99
C GLY A 359 -7.39 -5.54 3.48
N THR A 360 -8.31 -6.40 3.02
CA THR A 360 -8.44 -7.80 3.49
C THR A 360 -8.24 -8.78 2.34
N SER A 361 -7.35 -9.76 2.51
CA SER A 361 -7.22 -10.93 1.63
C SER A 361 -8.30 -11.97 2.01
N TRP A 362 -9.56 -11.65 1.76
CA TRP A 362 -10.71 -12.52 2.03
C TRP A 362 -10.72 -13.79 1.17
N GLY A 363 -11.48 -14.82 1.56
CA GLY A 363 -11.51 -16.09 0.84
C GLY A 363 -10.14 -16.77 0.76
N ALA A 364 -9.89 -17.44 -0.37
CA ALA A 364 -8.61 -18.04 -0.74
C ALA A 364 -7.69 -17.09 -1.53
N LEU A 365 -7.83 -15.76 -1.36
CA LEU A 365 -6.92 -14.79 -1.98
C LEU A 365 -5.46 -14.86 -1.52
N PRO A 366 -5.11 -15.07 -0.24
CA PRO A 366 -3.71 -15.00 0.18
C PRO A 366 -2.92 -16.20 -0.35
N PHE A 367 -1.64 -15.99 -0.65
CA PHE A 367 -0.70 -17.11 -0.83
C PHE A 367 -0.28 -17.70 0.54
N PRO A 368 0.33 -18.89 0.58
CA PRO A 368 0.52 -19.65 1.83
C PRO A 368 1.30 -18.96 2.95
N TYR A 369 2.16 -17.99 2.66
CA TYR A 369 3.00 -17.37 3.68
C TYR A 369 2.23 -16.35 4.54
N VAL A 370 1.26 -15.65 3.95
CA VAL A 370 0.50 -14.56 4.61
C VAL A 370 -0.90 -15.02 5.02
N TYR A 371 -1.51 -14.28 5.95
CA TYR A 371 -2.83 -14.58 6.49
C TYR A 371 -3.93 -13.66 5.94
N THR A 372 -5.14 -13.69 6.51
CA THR A 372 -6.32 -12.99 5.96
C THR A 372 -6.16 -11.48 5.96
N SER A 373 -5.65 -10.89 7.04
CA SER A 373 -5.40 -9.44 7.07
C SER A 373 -4.32 -9.06 6.06
N TYR A 374 -4.55 -7.96 5.37
CA TYR A 374 -3.55 -7.27 4.58
C TYR A 374 -3.51 -5.79 4.99
N ASP A 375 -3.61 -5.51 6.29
CA ASP A 375 -3.46 -4.17 6.86
C ASP A 375 -2.16 -3.50 6.40
N TYR A 376 -1.11 -4.33 6.24
CA TYR A 376 0.22 -3.95 5.77
C TYR A 376 0.96 -2.98 6.72
N GLY A 377 0.33 -2.63 7.85
CA GLY A 377 0.71 -1.50 8.66
C GLY A 377 0.58 -0.18 7.91
N ALA A 378 -0.26 -0.05 6.88
CA ALA A 378 -0.29 1.08 5.93
C ALA A 378 -0.74 2.44 6.52
N PRO A 379 -0.66 3.58 5.78
CA PRO A 379 -1.21 4.86 6.21
C PRO A 379 -2.71 4.80 6.60
N LEU A 380 -3.48 3.96 5.93
CA LEU A 380 -4.83 3.58 6.32
C LEU A 380 -4.82 2.17 6.90
N THR A 381 -5.44 1.96 8.07
CA THR A 381 -5.64 0.61 8.62
C THR A 381 -6.59 -0.20 7.74
N GLU A 382 -6.63 -1.51 7.91
CA GLU A 382 -7.56 -2.43 7.23
C GLU A 382 -9.03 -1.99 7.39
N SER A 383 -9.38 -1.45 8.56
CA SER A 383 -10.70 -0.87 8.86
C SER A 383 -10.97 0.51 8.24
N ARG A 384 -10.00 1.08 7.51
CA ARG A 384 -10.02 2.40 6.84
C ARG A 384 -9.75 3.61 7.75
N ALA A 385 -9.19 3.41 8.94
CA ALA A 385 -8.85 4.51 9.86
C ALA A 385 -7.50 5.14 9.50
N LEU A 386 -7.38 6.45 9.69
CA LEU A 386 -6.13 7.20 9.52
C LEU A 386 -5.12 6.85 10.63
N THR A 387 -3.87 6.58 10.27
CA THR A 387 -2.75 6.35 11.21
C THR A 387 -1.88 7.61 11.38
N SER A 388 -0.92 7.60 12.31
CA SER A 388 0.07 8.69 12.42
C SER A 388 0.93 8.85 11.16
N LYS A 389 1.11 7.78 10.37
CA LYS A 389 1.80 7.84 9.07
C LYS A 389 1.03 8.61 8.01
N TYR A 390 -0.30 8.64 8.14
CA TYR A 390 -1.13 9.46 7.27
C TYR A 390 -0.84 10.95 7.49
N ASP A 391 -0.60 11.37 8.73
CA ASP A 391 -0.32 12.77 9.06
C ASP A 391 0.98 13.27 8.42
N GLU A 392 2.07 12.52 8.53
CA GLU A 392 3.36 12.85 7.90
C GLU A 392 3.26 12.83 6.37
N LEU A 393 2.63 11.79 5.80
CA LEU A 393 2.38 11.71 4.36
C LEU A 393 1.54 12.91 3.88
N LYS A 394 0.55 13.35 4.66
CA LYS A 394 -0.27 14.51 4.32
C LYS A 394 0.52 15.81 4.30
N LEU A 395 1.37 16.06 5.30
CA LEU A 395 2.21 17.25 5.32
C LEU A 395 3.13 17.30 4.10
N GLN A 396 3.71 16.15 3.72
CA GLN A 396 4.50 16.01 2.50
C GLN A 396 3.66 16.25 1.22
N GLY A 397 2.46 15.68 1.14
CA GLY A 397 1.54 15.84 0.01
C GLY A 397 1.08 17.28 -0.18
N LEU A 398 0.73 17.98 0.90
CA LEU A 398 0.35 19.40 0.86
C LEU A 398 1.51 20.29 0.41
N PHE A 399 2.74 19.99 0.84
CA PHE A 399 3.95 20.66 0.33
C PHE A 399 4.11 20.46 -1.17
N ILE A 400 4.14 19.20 -1.64
CA ILE A 400 4.32 18.87 -3.06
C ILE A 400 3.27 19.60 -3.90
N ARG A 401 2.00 19.47 -3.51
CA ARG A 401 0.88 20.06 -4.23
C ARG A 401 0.98 21.58 -4.37
N SER A 402 1.54 22.23 -3.35
CA SER A 402 1.63 23.70 -3.27
C SER A 402 2.98 24.27 -3.73
N SER A 403 3.91 23.42 -4.15
CA SER A 403 5.28 23.80 -4.53
C SER A 403 5.65 23.33 -5.94
N PRO A 404 5.01 23.84 -7.02
CA PRO A 404 5.28 23.40 -8.40
C PRO A 404 6.72 23.66 -8.85
N VAL A 405 7.41 24.61 -8.22
CA VAL A 405 8.86 24.84 -8.38
C VAL A 405 9.71 23.61 -8.01
N PHE A 406 9.18 22.66 -7.24
CA PHE A 406 9.87 21.42 -6.90
C PHE A 406 9.78 20.35 -8.01
N TYR A 407 8.87 20.51 -8.98
CA TYR A 407 8.62 19.50 -10.02
C TYR A 407 9.70 19.46 -11.09
N LYS A 408 10.52 20.52 -11.16
CA LYS A 408 11.65 20.64 -12.05
C LYS A 408 12.85 21.13 -11.25
N THR A 409 13.70 20.20 -10.86
CA THR A 409 14.91 20.49 -10.10
C THR A 409 16.09 19.74 -10.70
N ASP A 410 17.22 20.41 -10.82
CA ASP A 410 18.52 19.79 -11.04
C ASP A 410 19.05 19.28 -9.69
N TRP A 411 19.67 18.10 -9.71
CA TRP A 411 20.50 17.63 -8.62
C TRP A 411 21.87 18.33 -8.70
N VAL A 412 22.29 19.04 -7.65
CA VAL A 412 23.48 19.90 -7.71
C VAL A 412 24.69 19.26 -7.03
N ALA A 413 24.51 18.80 -5.79
CA ALA A 413 25.57 18.18 -4.98
C ALA A 413 24.97 17.46 -3.77
N ASP A 414 25.71 16.51 -3.20
CA ASP A 414 25.45 16.02 -1.85
C ASP A 414 26.74 15.89 -1.02
N SER A 415 26.58 15.48 0.24
CA SER A 415 27.69 15.37 1.18
C SER A 415 28.67 14.23 0.88
N LEU A 416 28.29 13.26 0.04
CA LEU A 416 29.13 12.12 -0.36
C LEU A 416 29.90 12.42 -1.65
N SER A 417 29.25 13.02 -2.64
CA SER A 417 29.79 13.32 -3.97
C SER A 417 30.79 14.47 -3.93
N ASP A 418 30.58 15.46 -3.06
CA ASP A 418 31.49 16.60 -2.88
C ASP A 418 31.73 16.90 -1.38
N PRO A 419 32.65 16.16 -0.73
CA PRO A 419 32.98 16.38 0.67
C PRO A 419 33.60 17.76 0.95
N ALA A 420 34.20 18.40 -0.06
CA ALA A 420 34.76 19.73 0.09
C ALA A 420 33.65 20.77 0.18
N TRP A 421 32.66 20.71 -0.73
CA TRP A 421 31.42 21.49 -0.63
C TRP A 421 30.71 21.25 0.69
N ALA A 422 30.54 19.98 1.08
CA ALA A 422 29.87 19.58 2.32
C ALA A 422 30.52 20.22 3.56
N SER A 423 31.85 20.23 3.61
CA SER A 423 32.62 20.79 4.74
C SER A 423 32.48 22.32 4.88
N VAL A 424 32.08 23.01 3.81
CA VAL A 424 31.80 24.45 3.82
C VAL A 424 30.33 24.70 4.13
N VAL A 425 29.43 23.97 3.47
CA VAL A 425 27.98 24.18 3.56
C VAL A 425 27.43 23.73 4.89
N ASN A 426 27.93 22.65 5.49
CA ASN A 426 27.37 22.09 6.71
C ASN A 426 28.39 22.12 7.86
N SER A 427 28.01 22.77 8.98
CA SER A 427 28.88 22.90 10.15
C SER A 427 29.03 21.62 10.99
N ASN A 428 28.27 20.57 10.72
CA ASN A 428 28.27 19.33 11.50
C ASN A 428 28.37 18.09 10.61
N LYS A 429 29.51 17.38 10.69
CA LYS A 429 29.78 16.15 9.93
C LYS A 429 28.80 14.99 10.17
N ASP A 430 28.02 15.04 11.25
CA ASP A 430 27.01 14.02 11.55
C ASP A 430 25.70 14.27 10.79
N VAL A 431 25.63 15.33 9.98
CA VAL A 431 24.52 15.67 9.09
C VAL A 431 24.93 15.45 7.64
N PHE A 432 24.04 14.83 6.87
CA PHE A 432 24.15 14.66 5.43
C PHE A 432 23.15 15.59 4.74
N VAL A 433 23.60 16.30 3.72
CA VAL A 433 22.80 17.28 2.97
C VAL A 433 22.91 17.00 1.48
N THR A 434 21.76 17.04 0.79
CA THR A 434 21.65 17.09 -0.67
C THR A 434 21.08 18.43 -1.09
N LEU A 435 21.63 19.02 -2.15
CA LEU A 435 21.15 20.27 -2.74
C LEU A 435 20.48 20.00 -4.09
N LEU A 436 19.21 20.37 -4.18
CA LEU A 436 18.45 20.46 -5.43
C LEU A 436 18.19 21.93 -5.77
N ARG A 437 18.16 22.25 -7.06
CA ARG A 437 17.89 23.62 -7.53
C ARG A 437 16.92 23.62 -8.69
N ASN A 438 15.88 24.43 -8.60
CA ASN A 438 15.04 24.71 -9.77
C ASN A 438 15.83 25.58 -10.77
N PRO A 439 16.07 25.13 -12.01
CA PRO A 439 16.87 25.88 -12.98
C PRO A 439 16.18 27.12 -13.54
N ASP A 440 14.85 27.17 -13.51
CA ASP A 440 14.05 28.27 -14.07
C ASP A 440 13.90 29.42 -13.06
N GLU A 441 13.71 29.09 -11.78
CA GLU A 441 13.40 30.04 -10.73
C GLU A 441 14.56 30.33 -9.77
N GLY A 442 15.54 29.43 -9.68
CA GLY A 442 16.67 29.55 -8.76
C GLY A 442 16.38 29.07 -7.33
N THR A 443 15.14 28.67 -7.02
CA THR A 443 14.76 28.09 -5.72
C THR A 443 15.63 26.87 -5.41
N GLN A 444 16.13 26.79 -4.18
CA GLN A 444 16.99 25.71 -3.73
C GLN A 444 16.36 24.94 -2.57
N PHE A 445 16.56 23.63 -2.58
CA PHE A 445 16.09 22.70 -1.57
C PHE A 445 17.30 21.95 -1.02
N TYR A 446 17.63 22.23 0.25
CA TYR A 446 18.64 21.51 1.00
C TYR A 446 17.94 20.45 1.84
N ILE A 447 18.03 19.20 1.42
CA ILE A 447 17.42 18.06 2.10
C ILE A 447 18.45 17.48 3.04
N ALA A 448 18.25 17.68 4.35
CA ALA A 448 19.18 17.30 5.40
C ALA A 448 18.65 16.12 6.21
N ARG A 449 19.51 15.18 6.57
CA ARG A 449 19.24 14.05 7.49
C ARG A 449 20.48 13.76 8.33
N GLN A 450 20.39 12.88 9.33
CA GLN A 450 21.61 12.32 9.92
C GLN A 450 22.44 11.57 8.88
N ASN A 451 23.77 11.72 8.95
CA ASN A 451 24.69 10.99 8.09
C ASN A 451 24.57 9.48 8.29
N ASP A 452 24.56 9.03 9.55
CA ASP A 452 24.01 7.73 9.93
C ASP A 452 22.50 7.84 10.05
N SER A 453 21.78 7.42 9.00
CA SER A 453 20.31 7.52 8.94
C SER A 453 19.58 6.63 9.94
N THR A 454 20.28 5.72 10.63
CA THR A 454 19.69 4.87 11.68
C THR A 454 19.73 5.53 13.05
N SER A 455 20.54 6.59 13.19
CA SER A 455 20.81 7.27 14.45
C SER A 455 19.55 7.88 15.06
N THR A 456 19.37 7.61 16.35
CA THR A 456 18.34 8.21 17.20
C THR A 456 18.85 9.45 17.95
N ALA A 457 20.09 9.88 17.68
CA ALA A 457 20.67 11.06 18.32
C ALA A 457 20.09 12.36 17.76
N THR A 458 19.97 13.35 18.64
CA THR A 458 19.68 14.73 18.22
C THR A 458 20.98 15.41 17.82
N VAL A 459 20.99 16.04 16.64
CA VAL A 459 22.12 16.82 16.13
C VAL A 459 21.68 18.25 15.80
N SER A 460 22.62 19.19 15.95
CA SER A 460 22.42 20.58 15.56
C SER A 460 23.49 21.02 14.57
N PHE A 461 23.11 21.83 13.59
CA PHE A 461 24.00 22.28 12.52
C PHE A 461 23.60 23.65 11.99
N LYS A 462 24.49 24.24 11.20
CA LYS A 462 24.25 25.45 10.43
C LYS A 462 24.57 25.20 8.96
N LEU A 463 23.86 25.90 8.08
CA LEU A 463 24.03 25.85 6.63
C LEU A 463 24.66 27.14 6.09
N THR A 464 25.85 27.09 5.52
CA THR A 464 26.44 28.21 4.79
C THR A 464 26.04 28.12 3.33
N ILE A 465 25.30 29.12 2.85
CA ILE A 465 24.77 29.18 1.49
C ILE A 465 25.26 30.45 0.78
N PRO A 466 25.24 30.49 -0.57
CA PRO A 466 25.49 31.73 -1.31
C PRO A 466 24.48 32.82 -0.90
N ALA A 467 24.94 34.07 -0.79
CA ALA A 467 24.07 35.21 -0.57
C ALA A 467 23.10 35.37 -1.76
N LEU A 468 21.82 35.58 -1.47
CA LEU A 468 20.76 35.64 -2.49
C LEU A 468 20.78 36.93 -3.33
N ASP A 469 21.55 37.95 -2.91
CA ASP A 469 21.54 39.32 -3.46
C ASP A 469 22.90 39.80 -3.99
N THR A 470 23.99 39.02 -3.88
CA THR A 470 25.33 39.43 -4.32
C THR A 470 26.12 38.28 -4.95
N GLU A 471 26.82 38.56 -6.06
CA GLU A 471 27.68 37.58 -6.78
C GLU A 471 28.93 37.12 -5.98
N SER A 472 29.11 37.53 -4.71
CA SER A 472 30.32 37.21 -3.94
C SER A 472 30.16 37.17 -2.41
N GLY A 473 28.97 36.85 -1.88
CA GLY A 473 28.74 36.73 -0.43
C GLY A 473 28.29 35.32 0.00
N GLU A 474 28.53 34.95 1.26
CA GLU A 474 27.99 33.75 1.91
C GLU A 474 27.13 34.17 3.11
N VAL A 475 26.07 33.42 3.38
CA VAL A 475 25.17 33.59 4.53
C VAL A 475 25.09 32.27 5.28
N THR A 476 25.31 32.30 6.60
CA THR A 476 25.14 31.12 7.45
C THR A 476 23.76 31.13 8.10
N LEU A 477 22.96 30.10 7.80
CA LEU A 477 21.64 29.84 8.35
C LEU A 477 21.72 28.85 9.53
N PRO A 478 20.91 29.03 10.58
CA PRO A 478 20.07 30.20 10.83
C PRO A 478 20.93 31.40 11.25
N VAL A 479 20.42 32.60 10.96
CA VAL A 479 21.10 33.88 11.22
C VAL A 479 20.99 34.28 12.70
N ILE A 480 19.80 34.13 13.29
CA ILE A 480 19.53 34.48 14.70
C ILE A 480 19.25 33.26 15.57
N ALA A 481 18.62 32.21 15.03
CA ALA A 481 18.43 30.97 15.78
C ALA A 481 19.78 30.26 16.01
N PRO A 482 19.94 29.51 17.13
CA PRO A 482 21.24 28.93 17.49
C PRO A 482 21.73 27.86 16.50
N GLY A 483 20.82 27.15 15.82
CA GLY A 483 21.12 26.13 14.82
C GLY A 483 19.84 25.47 14.31
N ILE A 484 19.95 24.70 13.23
CA ILE A 484 18.92 23.79 12.74
C ILE A 484 19.07 22.49 13.51
N THR A 485 17.98 21.96 14.06
CA THR A 485 17.98 20.68 14.78
C THR A 485 17.38 19.57 13.93
N LEU A 486 18.01 18.40 13.96
CA LEU A 486 17.42 17.12 13.57
C LEU A 486 17.34 16.24 14.82
N GLY A 487 16.12 15.90 15.24
CA GLY A 487 15.88 14.83 16.22
C GLY A 487 16.24 13.47 15.63
N GLY A 488 16.33 12.43 16.46
CA GLY A 488 16.65 11.08 15.97
C GLY A 488 15.75 10.66 14.82
N ARG A 489 16.32 10.08 13.76
CA ARG A 489 15.58 9.64 12.55
C ARG A 489 14.68 10.73 11.96
N GLN A 490 15.25 11.91 11.75
CA GLN A 490 14.54 13.04 11.16
C GLN A 490 15.27 13.53 9.92
N SER A 491 14.52 13.81 8.87
CA SER A 491 15.00 14.61 7.75
C SER A 491 14.18 15.91 7.63
N LYS A 492 14.78 16.93 7.01
CA LYS A 492 14.18 18.25 6.80
C LYS A 492 14.53 18.81 5.44
N VAL A 493 13.58 19.52 4.84
CA VAL A 493 13.81 20.32 3.64
C VAL A 493 13.97 21.79 4.04
N ILE A 494 15.19 22.31 3.92
CA ILE A 494 15.48 23.74 4.08
C ILE A 494 15.34 24.37 2.70
N VAL A 495 14.47 25.37 2.57
CA VAL A 495 14.16 26.00 1.28
C VAL A 495 14.75 27.40 1.25
N THR A 496 15.35 27.78 0.13
CA THR A 496 15.83 29.14 -0.12
C THR A 496 15.33 29.65 -1.46
N ASP A 497 15.18 30.97 -1.55
CA ASP A 497 14.65 31.66 -2.72
C ASP A 497 13.30 31.10 -3.21
N TYR A 498 12.33 31.00 -2.29
CA TYR A 498 11.04 30.40 -2.55
C TYR A 498 10.00 31.44 -2.87
N LYS A 499 9.44 31.42 -4.07
CA LYS A 499 8.27 32.23 -4.43
C LYS A 499 7.00 31.47 -4.08
N PHE A 500 6.04 32.18 -3.50
CA PHE A 500 4.74 31.61 -3.18
C PHE A 500 3.63 32.61 -3.39
N GLY A 501 2.43 32.08 -3.65
CA GLY A 501 1.30 32.88 -4.05
C GLY A 501 1.57 33.64 -5.35
N ALA A 502 0.99 34.82 -5.50
CA ALA A 502 1.13 35.67 -6.67
C ALA A 502 2.31 36.65 -6.57
N HIS A 503 2.67 37.09 -5.36
CA HIS A 503 3.58 38.24 -5.16
C HIS A 503 4.62 38.05 -4.04
N SER A 504 4.51 37.00 -3.25
CA SER A 504 5.35 36.80 -2.07
C SER A 504 6.59 35.99 -2.36
N ARG A 505 7.68 36.33 -1.65
CA ARG A 505 8.96 35.64 -1.73
C ARG A 505 9.54 35.46 -0.34
N MET A 506 10.05 34.27 -0.10
CA MET A 506 10.75 33.88 1.11
C MET A 506 12.22 33.64 0.77
N ALA A 507 13.09 34.37 1.47
CA ALA A 507 14.53 34.26 1.27
C ALA A 507 15.04 32.89 1.75
N TRP A 508 14.64 32.46 2.95
CA TRP A 508 14.85 31.09 3.42
C TRP A 508 13.85 30.70 4.50
N THR A 509 13.70 29.40 4.72
CA THR A 509 13.08 28.81 5.91
C THR A 509 13.83 27.57 6.35
N THR A 510 14.00 27.41 7.66
CA THR A 510 14.41 26.16 8.30
C THR A 510 13.22 25.39 8.91
N ALA A 511 12.07 26.06 9.04
CA ALA A 511 10.77 25.41 9.25
C ALA A 511 10.31 24.72 7.96
N SER A 512 9.53 23.65 8.10
CA SER A 512 8.91 22.97 6.96
C SER A 512 7.70 23.76 6.46
N ILE A 513 7.38 23.64 5.17
CA ILE A 513 6.23 24.30 4.55
C ILE A 513 5.13 23.25 4.45
N ALA A 514 4.01 23.45 5.15
CA ALA A 514 2.84 22.58 4.99
C ALA A 514 2.02 23.00 3.75
N PHE A 515 1.80 24.30 3.56
CA PHE A 515 1.04 24.83 2.43
C PHE A 515 1.56 26.20 2.01
N ALA A 516 1.56 26.47 0.70
CA ALA A 516 1.90 27.76 0.14
C ALA A 516 1.06 28.08 -1.12
N GLY A 517 0.24 29.13 -1.12
CA GLY A 517 -0.65 29.39 -2.26
C GLY A 517 -1.40 30.70 -2.19
N VAL A 518 -2.47 30.81 -2.97
CA VAL A 518 -3.37 31.96 -2.98
C VAL A 518 -4.75 31.53 -2.50
N ILE A 519 -5.32 32.25 -1.53
CA ILE A 519 -6.71 32.06 -1.09
C ILE A 519 -7.39 33.43 -1.11
N GLY A 520 -8.44 33.57 -1.93
CA GLY A 520 -9.19 34.83 -2.06
C GLY A 520 -8.34 36.03 -2.50
N GLY A 521 -7.32 35.79 -3.33
CA GLY A 521 -6.39 36.83 -3.81
C GLY A 521 -5.28 37.21 -2.83
N ARG A 522 -5.20 36.53 -1.69
CA ARG A 522 -4.17 36.74 -0.67
C ARG A 522 -3.12 35.64 -0.74
N ASP A 523 -1.85 36.00 -0.66
CA ASP A 523 -0.75 35.04 -0.59
C ASP A 523 -0.69 34.44 0.82
N ILE A 524 -0.70 33.11 0.91
CA ILE A 524 -0.76 32.40 2.19
C ILE A 524 0.36 31.37 2.26
N ILE A 525 1.05 31.33 3.41
CA ILE A 525 1.97 30.25 3.74
C ILE A 525 1.71 29.76 5.16
N LEU A 526 1.60 28.44 5.32
CA LEU A 526 1.55 27.74 6.60
C LEU A 526 2.86 26.97 6.77
N LEU A 527 3.68 27.46 7.70
CA LEU A 527 4.92 26.82 8.13
C LEU A 527 4.65 25.90 9.32
N HIS A 528 5.49 24.88 9.50
CA HIS A 528 5.44 24.05 10.70
C HIS A 528 6.81 23.54 11.13
N GLY A 529 6.87 23.07 12.37
CA GLY A 529 8.04 22.38 12.88
C GLY A 529 7.81 21.73 14.23
N ASP A 530 8.76 20.90 14.66
CA ASP A 530 8.75 20.29 16.00
C ASP A 530 8.74 21.39 17.08
N ALA A 531 7.77 21.32 18.00
CA ALA A 531 7.56 22.27 19.09
C ALA A 531 8.76 22.38 20.04
N THR A 532 9.62 21.37 20.10
CA THR A 532 10.81 21.35 20.97
C THR A 532 12.03 22.01 20.33
N GLN A 533 11.94 22.40 19.05
CA GLN A 533 13.07 22.85 18.25
C GLN A 533 12.99 24.33 17.90
N HIS A 534 14.15 24.92 17.60
CA HIS A 534 14.21 26.27 17.03
C HIS A 534 13.99 26.21 15.52
N HIS A 535 13.23 27.17 14.98
CA HIS A 535 13.09 27.35 13.53
C HIS A 535 13.28 28.82 13.16
N GLU A 536 13.60 29.10 11.90
CA GLU A 536 13.81 30.45 11.40
C GLU A 536 13.27 30.60 9.99
N VAL A 537 12.64 31.74 9.72
CA VAL A 537 12.24 32.14 8.37
C VAL A 537 12.69 33.56 8.11
N ALA A 538 13.07 33.88 6.88
CA ALA A 538 13.29 35.25 6.45
C ALA A 538 12.50 35.55 5.18
N MET A 539 11.72 36.64 5.22
CA MET A 539 10.93 37.09 4.10
C MET A 539 10.63 38.57 4.18
N GLU A 540 10.20 39.15 3.05
CA GLU A 540 9.63 40.48 3.02
C GLU A 540 8.13 40.42 3.35
N PHE A 541 7.73 41.26 4.29
CA PHE A 541 6.33 41.42 4.63
C PHE A 541 5.71 42.50 3.74
N SER A 542 4.60 42.16 3.08
CA SER A 542 3.94 43.02 2.09
C SER A 542 2.50 43.36 2.47
N GLY A 543 1.98 44.42 1.87
CA GLY A 543 0.61 44.90 2.13
C GLY A 543 0.49 45.79 3.36
N THR A 544 -0.75 46.14 3.69
CA THR A 544 -1.12 46.95 4.85
C THR A 544 -1.31 46.03 6.06
N PRO A 545 -0.42 46.04 7.07
CA PRO A 545 -0.54 45.15 8.21
C PRO A 545 -1.81 45.41 9.02
N ASN A 546 -2.43 44.36 9.57
CA ASN A 546 -3.53 44.53 10.51
C ASN A 546 -2.99 45.02 11.88
N PRO A 547 -3.36 46.23 12.35
CA PRO A 547 -2.84 46.80 13.59
C PRO A 547 -3.34 46.07 14.85
N TRP A 548 -4.47 45.37 14.81
CA TRP A 548 -5.09 44.72 15.97
C TRP A 548 -4.42 43.40 16.37
N LEU A 549 -3.73 42.77 15.44
CA LEU A 549 -3.06 41.48 15.63
C LEU A 549 -1.55 41.63 15.86
N GLN A 550 -0.98 42.79 15.54
CA GLN A 550 0.40 43.12 15.91
C GLN A 550 0.64 43.14 17.44
N SER A 551 -0.40 43.29 18.27
CA SER A 551 -0.27 43.30 19.73
C SER A 551 -0.29 41.91 20.39
N HIS A 552 -0.62 40.85 19.65
CA HIS A 552 -0.65 39.46 20.15
C HIS A 552 0.57 38.64 19.70
N GLN A 553 1.66 39.30 19.29
CA GLN A 553 2.90 38.63 18.91
C GLN A 553 3.46 37.86 20.12
N ASP A 554 3.42 36.54 20.01
CA ASP A 554 3.78 35.62 21.08
C ASP A 554 5.19 35.90 21.62
N SER A 555 5.34 35.75 22.94
CA SER A 555 6.62 35.72 23.65
C SER A 555 7.63 34.71 23.08
N LEU A 556 7.15 33.79 22.23
CA LEU A 556 7.91 32.75 21.53
C LEU A 556 8.43 33.16 20.13
N LEU A 557 8.15 34.37 19.65
CA LEU A 557 8.70 34.90 18.41
C LEU A 557 9.80 35.95 18.69
N ARG A 558 10.89 35.91 17.94
CA ARG A 558 11.94 36.94 17.92
C ARG A 558 12.13 37.44 16.50
N ARG A 559 12.23 38.76 16.31
CA ARG A 559 12.38 39.36 14.98
C ARG A 559 13.68 40.15 14.88
N ALA A 560 14.32 40.08 13.72
CA ALA A 560 15.45 40.93 13.36
C ALA A 560 15.33 41.36 11.90
N THR A 561 15.66 42.60 11.60
CA THR A 561 15.77 43.06 10.21
C THR A 561 17.18 42.77 9.70
N VAL A 562 17.25 42.13 8.54
CA VAL A 562 18.49 41.88 7.79
C VAL A 562 18.32 42.46 6.38
N GLY A 563 19.41 42.55 5.60
CA GLY A 563 19.37 43.12 4.24
C GLY A 563 18.34 42.44 3.31
N MET A 564 18.00 41.18 3.58
CA MET A 564 17.09 40.34 2.78
C MET A 564 15.66 40.25 3.36
N GLY A 565 15.25 41.15 4.27
CA GLY A 565 13.90 41.21 4.82
C GLY A 565 13.83 41.08 6.35
N THR A 566 12.70 40.60 6.86
CA THR A 566 12.53 40.34 8.30
C THR A 566 12.79 38.87 8.59
N VAL A 567 13.76 38.60 9.46
CA VAL A 567 13.98 37.27 10.03
C VAL A 567 13.07 37.09 11.23
N VAL A 568 12.34 35.98 11.26
CA VAL A 568 11.52 35.53 12.39
C VAL A 568 12.10 34.23 12.92
N HIS A 569 12.48 34.23 14.19
CA HIS A 569 12.91 33.06 14.94
C HIS A 569 11.79 32.56 15.83
N PHE A 570 11.45 31.30 15.63
CA PHE A 570 10.51 30.53 16.41
C PHE A 570 11.26 29.87 17.57
N LEU A 571 10.92 30.23 18.80
CA LEU A 571 11.45 29.60 20.01
C LEU A 571 10.72 28.27 20.28
N PRO A 572 11.39 27.28 20.90
CA PRO A 572 10.73 26.09 21.40
C PRO A 572 9.56 26.44 22.33
N GLY A 573 8.51 25.63 22.26
CA GLY A 573 7.31 25.71 23.09
C GLY A 573 6.06 26.22 22.38
N ILE A 574 6.10 26.47 21.06
CA ILE A 574 4.89 26.78 20.29
C ILE A 574 4.06 25.50 20.17
N ASP A 575 2.85 25.54 20.71
CA ASP A 575 1.85 24.46 20.66
C ASP A 575 0.54 25.09 20.17
N GLY A 576 0.10 24.72 18.97
CA GLY A 576 -1.00 25.35 18.25
C GLY A 576 -0.57 26.25 17.09
N LEU A 577 -1.56 26.96 16.52
CA LEU A 577 -1.40 27.86 15.38
C LEU A 577 -1.09 29.30 15.84
N VAL A 578 -0.07 29.91 15.26
CA VAL A 578 0.30 31.31 15.50
C VAL A 578 0.38 32.11 14.20
N SER A 579 -0.08 33.36 14.26
CA SER A 579 0.05 34.31 13.15
C SER A 579 1.37 35.05 13.22
N VAL A 580 2.21 34.80 12.24
CA VAL A 580 3.51 35.46 12.08
C VAL A 580 3.35 36.82 11.41
N TYR A 581 2.47 36.93 10.44
CA TYR A 581 2.17 38.19 9.77
C TYR A 581 0.79 38.15 9.12
N ASP A 582 0.06 39.27 9.23
CA ASP A 582 -1.29 39.44 8.71
C ASP A 582 -1.43 40.82 8.04
N SER A 583 -1.63 40.83 6.73
CA SER A 583 -1.99 42.01 5.93
C SER A 583 -3.12 41.70 4.94
N ASP A 584 -3.61 42.74 4.25
CA ASP A 584 -4.57 42.62 3.15
C ASP A 584 -4.09 41.74 1.98
N THR A 585 -2.77 41.60 1.76
CA THR A 585 -2.20 40.83 0.65
C THR A 585 -1.45 39.57 1.05
N GLN A 586 -1.08 39.40 2.33
CA GLN A 586 -0.20 38.31 2.77
C GLN A 586 -0.59 37.76 4.15
N LEU A 587 -0.67 36.43 4.28
CA LEU A 587 -0.85 35.70 5.54
C LEU A 587 0.31 34.74 5.76
N VAL A 588 0.98 34.85 6.90
CA VAL A 588 2.06 33.94 7.30
C VAL A 588 1.67 33.31 8.62
N LEU A 589 1.51 31.99 8.61
CA LEU A 589 1.15 31.19 9.77
C LEU A 589 2.31 30.24 10.11
N PHE A 590 2.43 29.92 11.40
CA PHE A 590 3.29 28.85 11.88
C PHE A 590 2.52 27.98 12.86
N ALA A 591 2.74 26.67 12.85
CA ALA A 591 2.20 25.75 13.85
C ALA A 591 3.24 24.70 14.25
N ASP A 592 3.07 24.05 15.40
CA ASP A 592 3.77 22.80 15.62
C ASP A 592 3.30 21.72 14.60
N SER A 593 4.13 20.73 14.29
CA SER A 593 3.80 19.71 13.29
C SER A 593 2.52 18.93 13.60
N LYS A 594 2.17 18.70 14.88
CA LYS A 594 0.95 17.99 15.25
C LYS A 594 -0.28 18.84 14.96
N THR A 595 -0.24 20.14 15.27
CA THR A 595 -1.31 21.06 14.88
C THR A 595 -1.39 21.23 13.37
N ALA A 596 -0.27 21.38 12.66
CA ALA A 596 -0.24 21.48 11.20
C ALA A 596 -0.84 20.23 10.53
N ALA A 597 -0.62 19.04 11.10
CA ALA A 597 -1.22 17.80 10.64
C ALA A 597 -2.75 17.78 10.80
N THR A 598 -3.37 18.68 11.57
CA THR A 598 -4.84 18.81 11.61
C THR A 598 -5.40 19.63 10.45
N PHE A 599 -4.54 20.30 9.67
CA PHE A 599 -4.96 21.09 8.53
C PHE A 599 -5.18 20.22 7.28
N TRP A 600 -6.16 20.64 6.52
CA TRP A 600 -6.58 20.11 5.23
C TRP A 600 -6.63 21.27 4.26
N ALA A 601 -6.47 20.96 2.99
CA ALA A 601 -6.55 21.96 1.94
C ALA A 601 -7.40 21.43 0.77
N PRO A 602 -8.70 21.19 0.95
CA PRO A 602 -9.53 20.63 -0.12
C PRO A 602 -9.52 21.54 -1.35
N ALA A 603 -9.45 20.92 -2.53
CA ALA A 603 -9.48 21.66 -3.79
C ALA A 603 -10.90 22.13 -4.09
N LEU A 604 -11.06 23.35 -4.54
CA LEU A 604 -12.34 23.88 -5.01
C LEU A 604 -12.45 23.55 -6.49
N ALA A 605 -13.28 22.55 -6.82
CA ALA A 605 -13.42 22.07 -8.18
C ALA A 605 -13.88 23.19 -9.13
N SER A 606 -13.34 23.20 -10.35
CA SER A 606 -13.79 24.07 -11.44
C SER A 606 -14.71 23.31 -12.42
N ASP A 607 -15.27 24.02 -13.40
CA ASP A 607 -16.06 23.38 -14.46
C ASP A 607 -15.18 22.54 -15.40
N GLY A 608 -15.72 21.42 -15.87
CA GLY A 608 -15.14 20.61 -16.94
C GLY A 608 -14.66 19.22 -16.50
N PRO A 609 -14.15 18.39 -17.43
CA PRO A 609 -13.87 16.99 -17.16
C PRO A 609 -12.76 16.76 -16.13
N PHE A 610 -11.82 17.71 -15.99
CA PHE A 610 -10.73 17.63 -15.02
C PHE A 610 -10.87 18.63 -13.88
N GLY A 611 -12.09 19.14 -13.63
CA GLY A 611 -12.33 20.22 -12.65
C GLY A 611 -11.77 19.98 -11.25
N ALA A 612 -11.76 18.73 -10.79
CA ALA A 612 -11.24 18.31 -9.48
C ALA A 612 -9.71 18.05 -9.45
N PHE A 613 -9.03 18.05 -10.60
CA PHE A 613 -7.61 17.73 -10.71
C PHE A 613 -6.77 18.98 -10.42
N TRP A 614 -6.06 18.96 -9.30
CA TRP A 614 -5.18 20.05 -8.89
C TRP A 614 -4.07 20.28 -9.93
N GLY A 615 -3.74 21.53 -10.23
CA GLY A 615 -2.71 21.89 -11.20
C GLY A 615 -3.19 21.92 -12.66
N ILE A 616 -4.23 21.14 -13.00
CA ILE A 616 -4.78 21.08 -14.36
C ILE A 616 -6.14 21.76 -14.44
N GLY A 617 -7.12 21.32 -13.64
CA GLY A 617 -8.46 21.89 -13.62
C GLY A 617 -8.60 23.05 -12.65
N THR A 618 -8.02 22.93 -11.46
CA THR A 618 -8.12 23.96 -10.40
C THR A 618 -6.79 24.15 -9.66
N ASN A 619 -6.59 25.37 -9.16
CA ASN A 619 -5.54 25.73 -8.20
C ASN A 619 -6.12 26.50 -7.00
N GLU A 620 -7.45 26.46 -6.84
CA GLU A 620 -8.16 27.13 -5.77
C GLU A 620 -8.40 26.18 -4.61
N SER A 621 -8.14 26.65 -3.39
CA SER A 621 -8.26 25.87 -2.15
C SER A 621 -8.75 26.77 -1.03
N VAL A 622 -9.28 26.16 0.01
CA VAL A 622 -9.36 26.74 1.36
C VAL A 622 -8.38 26.02 2.26
N LEU A 623 -8.13 26.54 3.47
CA LEU A 623 -7.51 25.76 4.55
C LEU A 623 -8.54 25.48 5.64
N VAL A 624 -8.60 24.23 6.08
CA VAL A 624 -9.53 23.75 7.10
C VAL A 624 -8.74 22.97 8.14
N GLY A 625 -8.63 23.49 9.36
CA GLY A 625 -7.96 22.85 10.49
C GLY A 625 -8.93 22.33 11.53
N GLY A 626 -8.62 21.19 12.14
CA GLY A 626 -9.35 20.64 13.29
C GLY A 626 -10.04 19.29 13.04
N PRO A 627 -10.94 19.14 12.05
CA PRO A 627 -11.67 17.89 11.80
C PRO A 627 -10.78 16.67 11.59
N TYR A 628 -11.33 15.47 11.87
CA TYR A 628 -10.63 14.20 11.66
C TYR A 628 -10.34 13.94 10.19
N LEU A 629 -11.26 14.32 9.30
CA LEU A 629 -11.09 14.28 7.85
C LEU A 629 -11.91 15.41 7.21
N VAL A 630 -11.38 16.01 6.16
CA VAL A 630 -12.15 16.86 5.24
C VAL A 630 -12.09 16.18 3.88
N ARG A 631 -13.24 15.73 3.40
CA ARG A 631 -13.38 14.96 2.16
C ARG A 631 -13.45 15.89 0.95
N ASP A 632 -14.30 16.91 1.03
CA ASP A 632 -14.54 17.83 -0.07
C ASP A 632 -14.89 19.24 0.40
N ALA A 633 -14.75 20.20 -0.51
CA ALA A 633 -15.16 21.59 -0.34
C ALA A 633 -15.71 22.19 -1.64
N GLU A 634 -16.90 22.78 -1.55
CA GLU A 634 -17.57 23.42 -2.69
C GLU A 634 -17.97 24.87 -2.36
N LEU A 635 -17.81 25.77 -3.34
CA LEU A 635 -18.32 27.13 -3.26
C LEU A 635 -19.70 27.24 -3.90
N GLU A 636 -20.70 27.56 -3.10
CA GLU A 636 -22.09 27.72 -3.51
C GLU A 636 -22.52 29.20 -3.50
N GLU A 637 -23.71 29.48 -4.05
CA GLU A 637 -24.34 30.81 -4.04
C GLU A 637 -23.48 31.93 -4.66
N GLY A 638 -22.71 31.57 -5.69
CA GLY A 638 -21.77 32.48 -6.34
C GLY A 638 -20.56 32.83 -5.46
N GLY A 639 -20.07 31.85 -4.69
CA GLY A 639 -18.87 31.98 -3.85
C GLY A 639 -19.12 32.60 -2.47
N LYS A 640 -20.38 32.65 -2.03
CA LYS A 640 -20.78 33.23 -0.75
C LYS A 640 -20.93 32.21 0.37
N ARG A 641 -21.19 30.94 0.03
CA ARG A 641 -21.32 29.85 0.99
C ARG A 641 -20.26 28.80 0.66
N LEU A 642 -19.54 28.34 1.67
CA LEU A 642 -18.62 27.21 1.56
C LEU A 642 -19.30 25.97 2.15
N ALA A 643 -19.53 24.95 1.33
CA ALA A 643 -19.94 23.64 1.80
C ALA A 643 -18.73 22.77 2.05
N LEU A 644 -18.62 22.26 3.27
CA LEU A 644 -17.61 21.28 3.67
C LEU A 644 -18.28 19.94 3.93
N SER A 645 -17.63 18.87 3.51
CA SER A 645 -17.97 17.51 3.89
C SER A 645 -16.77 16.84 4.57
N GLY A 646 -17.02 16.02 5.59
CA GLY A 646 -15.95 15.33 6.29
C GLY A 646 -16.40 14.55 7.51
N ASP A 647 -15.42 14.14 8.29
CA ASP A 647 -15.61 13.25 9.43
C ASP A 647 -15.12 13.86 10.73
N LEU A 648 -15.82 13.53 11.82
CA LEU A 648 -15.47 13.89 13.19
C LEU A 648 -15.38 12.65 14.06
N LYS A 649 -14.29 12.54 14.83
CA LYS A 649 -14.12 11.55 15.90
C LYS A 649 -14.49 12.09 17.28
N GLU A 650 -14.53 13.42 17.41
CA GLU A 650 -14.83 14.17 18.63
C GLU A 650 -15.17 15.61 18.26
N ALA A 651 -15.59 16.42 19.25
CA ALA A 651 -15.76 17.85 19.02
C ALA A 651 -14.39 18.52 18.82
N VAL A 652 -14.31 19.44 17.86
CA VAL A 652 -13.09 20.12 17.46
C VAL A 652 -13.34 21.61 17.28
N ARG A 653 -12.28 22.41 17.44
CA ARG A 653 -12.29 23.80 17.00
C ARG A 653 -11.95 23.85 15.51
N LEU A 654 -12.97 24.10 14.68
CA LEU A 654 -12.82 24.27 13.24
C LEU A 654 -12.12 25.60 12.97
N THR A 655 -10.96 25.58 12.31
CA THR A 655 -10.20 26.77 11.91
C THR A 655 -10.20 26.91 10.39
N LEU A 656 -10.69 28.02 9.87
CA LEU A 656 -10.92 28.19 8.43
C LEU A 656 -10.16 29.39 7.89
N VAL A 657 -9.38 29.21 6.82
CA VAL A 657 -8.78 30.31 6.06
C VAL A 657 -9.49 30.40 4.72
N LEU A 658 -10.32 31.44 4.55
CA LEU A 658 -11.33 31.51 3.49
C LEU A 658 -11.17 32.73 2.58
N PRO A 659 -11.67 32.66 1.33
CA PRO A 659 -11.82 33.84 0.49
C PRO A 659 -12.72 34.91 1.13
N PRO A 660 -12.44 36.21 0.96
CA PRO A 660 -13.26 37.29 1.51
C PRO A 660 -14.71 37.33 1.01
N SER A 661 -15.04 36.60 -0.05
CA SER A 661 -16.41 36.49 -0.59
C SER A 661 -17.30 35.59 0.27
N VAL A 662 -16.72 34.63 1.00
CA VAL A 662 -17.46 33.67 1.81
C VAL A 662 -18.06 34.39 3.04
N ARG A 663 -19.32 34.07 3.34
CA ARG A 663 -20.13 34.68 4.40
C ARG A 663 -20.75 33.63 5.32
N SER A 664 -20.92 32.39 4.86
CA SER A 664 -21.44 31.27 5.63
C SER A 664 -20.73 29.98 5.26
N VAL A 665 -20.80 29.00 6.17
CA VAL A 665 -20.17 27.69 6.02
C VAL A 665 -21.16 26.62 6.46
N THR A 666 -21.30 25.56 5.67
CA THR A 666 -22.04 24.36 6.07
C THR A 666 -21.08 23.20 6.29
N TRP A 667 -21.39 22.32 7.24
CA TRP A 667 -20.68 21.07 7.48
C TRP A 667 -21.66 19.90 7.33
N ASN A 668 -21.37 18.97 6.41
CA ASN A 668 -22.22 17.81 6.12
C ASN A 668 -23.68 18.21 5.84
N GLY A 669 -23.89 19.35 5.16
CA GLY A 669 -25.19 19.91 4.82
C GLY A 669 -25.83 20.80 5.91
N GLU A 670 -25.32 20.80 7.13
CA GLU A 670 -25.84 21.61 8.23
C GLU A 670 -25.16 22.98 8.29
N ASP A 671 -25.95 24.05 8.47
CA ASP A 671 -25.42 25.42 8.63
C ASP A 671 -24.75 25.57 10.00
N LEU A 672 -23.48 25.99 10.01
CA LEU A 672 -22.74 26.24 11.24
C LEU A 672 -23.15 27.56 11.93
N GLY A 673 -24.05 28.33 11.33
CA GLY A 673 -24.79 29.42 11.95
C GLY A 673 -24.04 30.76 12.04
N GLY A 674 -24.81 31.83 11.83
CA GLY A 674 -24.44 33.23 12.07
C GLY A 674 -24.14 34.01 10.80
N SER A 675 -24.95 35.04 10.51
CA SER A 675 -24.80 35.95 9.37
C SER A 675 -23.47 36.74 9.32
N ASP A 676 -22.57 36.52 10.29
CA ASP A 676 -21.22 37.04 10.34
C ASP A 676 -20.31 35.95 10.95
N LEU A 677 -19.49 35.30 10.13
CA LEU A 677 -18.40 34.45 10.62
C LEU A 677 -17.55 35.27 11.61
N ALA A 678 -17.49 34.86 12.88
CA ALA A 678 -16.76 35.61 13.90
C ALA A 678 -15.27 35.68 13.54
N ALA A 679 -14.75 36.89 13.34
CA ALA A 679 -13.34 37.09 13.05
C ALA A 679 -12.49 36.47 14.16
N SER A 680 -11.58 35.57 13.80
CA SER A 680 -10.67 34.91 14.75
C SER A 680 -9.68 35.93 15.34
N SER A 681 -9.24 35.68 16.58
CA SER A 681 -8.09 36.37 17.17
C SER A 681 -6.75 35.92 16.57
N VAL A 682 -6.75 34.96 15.64
CA VAL A 682 -5.56 34.47 14.95
C VAL A 682 -5.19 35.41 13.80
N ALA A 683 -6.05 35.61 12.81
CA ALA A 683 -5.78 36.51 11.68
C ALA A 683 -7.05 36.99 10.97
N THR A 684 -6.93 38.09 10.21
CA THR A 684 -7.98 38.56 9.30
C THR A 684 -8.33 37.48 8.28
N GLY A 685 -9.62 37.20 8.07
CA GLY A 685 -10.07 36.15 7.15
C GLY A 685 -9.85 34.72 7.65
N VAL A 686 -9.40 34.58 8.91
CA VAL A 686 -9.42 33.32 9.66
C VAL A 686 -10.65 33.30 10.54
N PHE A 687 -11.36 32.19 10.53
CA PHE A 687 -12.59 31.99 11.29
C PHE A 687 -12.46 30.76 12.16
N GLU A 688 -13.01 30.82 13.37
CA GLU A 688 -13.01 29.70 14.29
C GLU A 688 -14.41 29.42 14.81
N ILE A 689 -14.83 28.17 14.73
CA ILE A 689 -16.16 27.71 15.11
C ILE A 689 -16.02 26.39 15.87
N GLU A 690 -16.77 26.22 16.95
CA GLU A 690 -16.87 24.92 17.61
C GLU A 690 -17.71 23.98 16.75
N LEU A 691 -17.13 22.86 16.36
CA LEU A 691 -17.76 21.85 15.54
C LEU A 691 -17.87 20.56 16.34
N ALA A 692 -19.08 20.08 16.55
CA ALA A 692 -19.35 18.87 17.32
C ALA A 692 -20.01 17.80 16.42
N PRO A 693 -19.79 16.51 16.72
CA PRO A 693 -20.57 15.44 16.11
C PRO A 693 -22.08 15.63 16.30
N ARG A 694 -22.88 15.19 15.32
CA ARG A 694 -24.35 15.20 15.32
C ARG A 694 -24.96 14.53 16.57
N ALA A 695 -24.26 13.55 17.13
CA ALA A 695 -24.58 12.91 18.41
C ALA A 695 -23.31 12.44 19.14
N ALA A 696 -23.43 12.11 20.42
CA ALA A 696 -22.31 11.57 21.21
C ALA A 696 -21.84 10.21 20.66
N LEU A 697 -20.56 10.09 20.31
CA LEU A 697 -19.97 8.92 19.62
C LEU A 697 -19.59 7.75 20.54
N VAL A 698 -20.24 7.61 21.70
CA VAL A 698 -19.74 6.76 22.80
C VAL A 698 -20.48 5.42 22.92
N ALA A 699 -21.45 5.11 22.07
CA ALA A 699 -22.18 3.84 22.14
C ALA A 699 -22.82 3.44 20.82
N VAL A 700 -22.15 2.55 20.07
CA VAL A 700 -22.84 1.65 19.14
C VAL A 700 -22.98 0.33 19.86
N ASP A 701 -24.20 -0.03 20.24
CA ASP A 701 -24.47 -1.30 20.90
C ASP A 701 -24.33 -2.43 19.88
N VAL A 702 -23.30 -3.26 20.04
CA VAL A 702 -23.10 -4.46 19.21
C VAL A 702 -23.60 -5.68 19.98
N PRO A 703 -24.47 -6.51 19.38
CA PRO A 703 -25.05 -7.64 20.08
C PRO A 703 -24.02 -8.73 20.36
N ALA A 704 -24.21 -9.45 21.47
CA ALA A 704 -23.50 -10.69 21.72
C ALA A 704 -23.90 -11.73 20.65
N LEU A 705 -22.92 -12.51 20.18
CA LEU A 705 -23.16 -13.60 19.23
C LEU A 705 -23.66 -14.84 20.00
N GLU A 706 -24.97 -14.91 20.20
CA GLU A 706 -25.65 -15.99 20.94
C GLU A 706 -26.54 -16.83 20.02
N GLY A 707 -27.23 -17.85 20.54
CA GLY A 707 -28.25 -18.57 19.78
C GLY A 707 -27.73 -19.49 18.67
N TRP A 708 -26.45 -19.85 18.72
CA TRP A 708 -25.78 -20.69 17.74
C TRP A 708 -26.51 -22.01 17.46
N ARG A 709 -26.60 -22.32 16.17
CA ARG A 709 -27.08 -23.59 15.62
C ARG A 709 -25.91 -24.38 15.08
N TYR A 710 -25.84 -25.64 15.43
CA TYR A 710 -24.76 -26.55 15.08
C TYR A 710 -25.24 -27.71 14.23
N ARG A 711 -24.41 -28.07 13.25
CA ARG A 711 -24.54 -29.33 12.52
C ARG A 711 -23.17 -29.89 12.16
N ASP A 712 -23.08 -31.21 12.14
CA ASP A 712 -21.90 -31.90 11.63
C ASP A 712 -21.69 -31.57 10.14
N SER A 713 -20.44 -31.30 9.78
CA SER A 713 -20.00 -30.91 8.44
C SER A 713 -18.88 -31.83 7.93
N LEU A 714 -18.78 -33.04 8.48
CA LEU A 714 -17.95 -34.11 7.95
C LEU A 714 -18.75 -35.43 7.86
N PRO A 715 -19.92 -35.45 7.20
CA PRO A 715 -20.67 -36.69 7.02
C PRO A 715 -19.88 -37.75 6.25
N GLU A 716 -18.81 -37.36 5.56
CA GLU A 716 -17.89 -38.25 4.85
C GLU A 716 -17.39 -39.42 5.70
N ILE A 717 -17.19 -39.24 7.01
CA ILE A 717 -16.68 -40.33 7.88
C ILE A 717 -17.80 -41.24 8.43
N MET A 718 -19.06 -40.99 8.08
CA MET A 718 -20.20 -41.81 8.53
C MET A 718 -20.33 -43.10 7.71
N GLU A 719 -20.83 -44.17 8.34
CA GLU A 719 -20.96 -45.50 7.71
C GLU A 719 -21.90 -45.51 6.49
N ASP A 720 -22.93 -44.67 6.49
CA ASP A 720 -23.94 -44.60 5.44
C ASP A 720 -23.69 -43.48 4.42
N PHE A 721 -22.51 -42.85 4.45
CA PHE A 721 -22.17 -41.81 3.48
C PHE A 721 -21.96 -42.38 2.07
N ASP A 722 -22.68 -41.81 1.11
CA ASP A 722 -22.56 -42.14 -0.31
C ASP A 722 -21.76 -41.07 -1.05
N ASP A 723 -20.60 -41.46 -1.58
CA ASP A 723 -19.70 -40.63 -2.36
C ASP A 723 -19.71 -40.98 -3.85
N ALA A 724 -20.72 -41.72 -4.34
CA ALA A 724 -20.84 -42.06 -5.76
C ALA A 724 -20.90 -40.83 -6.68
N GLY A 725 -21.31 -39.68 -6.15
CA GLY A 725 -21.34 -38.39 -6.88
C GLY A 725 -20.02 -37.61 -6.87
N TRP A 726 -18.98 -38.09 -6.19
CA TRP A 726 -17.68 -37.42 -6.14
C TRP A 726 -16.89 -37.66 -7.43
N VAL A 727 -15.93 -36.78 -7.69
CA VAL A 727 -15.03 -36.92 -8.84
C VAL A 727 -14.07 -38.07 -8.55
N VAL A 728 -13.99 -39.05 -9.45
CA VAL A 728 -12.99 -40.11 -9.37
C VAL A 728 -11.62 -39.52 -9.72
N ALA A 729 -10.63 -39.76 -8.86
CA ALA A 729 -9.26 -39.29 -9.01
C ALA A 729 -8.40 -40.35 -9.72
N ASP A 730 -8.61 -40.48 -11.04
CA ASP A 730 -8.01 -41.49 -11.90
C ASP A 730 -7.02 -40.93 -12.94
N ARG A 731 -6.71 -39.62 -12.90
CA ARG A 731 -5.71 -39.03 -13.80
C ARG A 731 -4.34 -39.65 -13.52
N THR A 732 -3.61 -39.98 -14.59
CA THR A 732 -2.25 -40.54 -14.52
C THR A 732 -1.18 -39.57 -15.02
N GLU A 733 -1.59 -38.37 -15.43
CA GLU A 733 -0.73 -37.32 -15.97
C GLU A 733 -1.12 -35.98 -15.36
N THR A 734 -0.15 -35.08 -15.25
CA THR A 734 -0.34 -33.70 -14.74
C THR A 734 0.69 -32.77 -15.38
N ASN A 735 0.27 -31.54 -15.65
CA ASN A 735 1.15 -30.46 -16.11
C ASN A 735 1.91 -29.79 -14.96
N VAL A 736 1.55 -30.07 -13.70
CA VAL A 736 2.32 -29.62 -12.55
C VAL A 736 3.73 -30.23 -12.63
N PRO A 737 4.81 -29.41 -12.54
CA PRO A 737 6.18 -29.92 -12.66
C PRO A 737 6.52 -30.96 -11.59
N GLU A 738 6.09 -30.69 -10.37
CA GLU A 738 6.30 -31.57 -9.23
C GLU A 738 5.44 -32.83 -9.32
N LYS A 739 6.07 -33.98 -9.56
CA LYS A 739 5.37 -35.27 -9.70
C LYS A 739 5.08 -35.91 -8.35
N MET A 740 4.18 -36.90 -8.37
CA MET A 740 3.89 -37.75 -7.21
C MET A 740 5.20 -38.35 -6.68
N TRP A 741 5.40 -38.27 -5.36
CA TRP A 741 6.56 -38.84 -4.68
C TRP A 741 6.55 -40.37 -4.77
N TYR A 742 5.41 -40.99 -4.47
CA TYR A 742 5.19 -42.43 -4.55
C TYR A 742 3.70 -42.74 -4.67
N GLY A 743 3.37 -43.94 -5.13
CA GLY A 743 1.98 -44.37 -5.36
C GLY A 743 1.91 -45.36 -6.52
N ASP A 744 0.72 -45.50 -7.09
CA ASP A 744 0.46 -46.42 -8.21
C ASP A 744 0.35 -45.73 -9.59
N GLY A 745 0.69 -44.44 -9.65
CA GLY A 745 0.66 -43.64 -10.88
C GLY A 745 -0.54 -42.70 -11.00
N ARG A 746 -1.54 -42.79 -10.11
CA ARG A 746 -2.61 -41.79 -10.00
C ARG A 746 -2.10 -40.47 -9.44
N VAL A 747 -2.62 -39.36 -9.96
CA VAL A 747 -2.35 -37.99 -9.50
C VAL A 747 -3.47 -37.54 -8.57
N LEU A 748 -3.11 -37.11 -7.35
CA LEU A 748 -4.05 -36.62 -6.35
C LEU A 748 -3.81 -35.14 -6.02
N TYR A 749 -3.82 -34.29 -7.05
CA TYR A 749 -3.68 -32.84 -6.93
C TYR A 749 -5.02 -32.17 -7.16
N GLY A 750 -5.50 -31.36 -6.22
CA GLY A 750 -6.85 -30.80 -6.24
C GLY A 750 -7.13 -29.98 -7.51
N CYS A 751 -6.16 -29.17 -7.93
CA CYS A 751 -6.30 -28.32 -9.12
C CYS A 751 -6.47 -29.11 -10.42
N ASP A 752 -5.85 -30.29 -10.54
CA ASP A 752 -6.05 -31.17 -11.70
C ASP A 752 -7.52 -31.61 -11.80
N TYR A 753 -8.28 -31.59 -10.72
CA TYR A 753 -9.71 -31.92 -10.71
C TYR A 753 -10.63 -30.70 -10.59
N GLY A 754 -10.09 -29.49 -10.77
CA GLY A 754 -10.87 -28.25 -10.70
C GLY A 754 -10.98 -27.63 -9.31
N PHE A 755 -10.27 -28.16 -8.31
CA PHE A 755 -10.41 -27.79 -6.90
C PHE A 755 -9.11 -27.16 -6.36
N CYS A 756 -8.99 -25.84 -6.49
CA CYS A 756 -7.76 -25.11 -6.15
C CYS A 756 -7.86 -24.26 -4.87
N GLU A 757 -9.07 -24.07 -4.33
CA GLU A 757 -9.34 -23.09 -3.29
C GLU A 757 -9.77 -23.77 -1.99
N ASN A 758 -9.24 -23.28 -0.86
CA ASN A 758 -9.60 -23.71 0.48
C ASN A 758 -9.56 -25.25 0.66
N VAL A 759 -10.30 -25.79 1.62
CA VAL A 759 -10.21 -27.22 1.98
C VAL A 759 -10.60 -28.13 0.82
N VAL A 760 -9.83 -29.18 0.57
CA VAL A 760 -10.15 -30.26 -0.38
C VAL A 760 -10.20 -31.60 0.36
N LEU A 761 -11.19 -32.43 0.04
CA LEU A 761 -11.36 -33.74 0.66
C LEU A 761 -10.98 -34.86 -0.30
N TRP A 762 -10.34 -35.90 0.22
CA TRP A 762 -9.94 -37.09 -0.52
C TRP A 762 -10.48 -38.35 0.15
N ARG A 763 -10.86 -39.34 -0.67
CA ARG A 763 -11.37 -40.63 -0.20
C ARG A 763 -10.72 -41.77 -0.98
N GLY A 764 -9.92 -42.59 -0.32
CA GLY A 764 -9.27 -43.75 -0.92
C GLY A 764 -9.92 -45.05 -0.47
N HIS A 765 -10.59 -45.77 -1.36
CA HIS A 765 -11.26 -47.03 -1.05
C HIS A 765 -10.33 -48.22 -1.22
N PHE A 766 -10.47 -49.20 -0.33
CA PHE A 766 -9.77 -50.47 -0.43
C PHE A 766 -10.58 -51.58 0.26
N ASN A 767 -10.44 -52.79 -0.24
CA ASN A 767 -11.08 -53.95 0.36
C ASN A 767 -10.11 -54.65 1.32
N ALA A 768 -10.47 -54.71 2.60
CA ALA A 768 -9.57 -55.25 3.62
C ALA A 768 -9.47 -56.77 3.59
N THR A 769 -8.24 -57.28 3.51
CA THR A 769 -7.90 -58.69 3.67
C THR A 769 -7.58 -59.05 5.13
N GLY A 770 -7.38 -58.03 5.98
CA GLY A 770 -6.91 -58.14 7.36
C GLY A 770 -5.39 -58.10 7.49
N ALA A 771 -4.66 -57.94 6.38
CA ALA A 771 -3.21 -57.74 6.38
C ALA A 771 -2.82 -56.26 6.51
N GLU A 772 -3.78 -55.35 6.32
CA GLU A 772 -3.55 -53.92 6.26
C GLU A 772 -3.25 -53.34 7.65
N LYS A 773 -2.20 -52.51 7.77
CA LYS A 773 -1.74 -52.02 9.08
C LYS A 773 -1.64 -50.51 9.21
N SER A 774 -1.47 -49.82 8.09
CA SER A 774 -1.25 -48.38 8.06
C SER A 774 -1.38 -47.84 6.66
N VAL A 775 -1.55 -46.53 6.57
CA VAL A 775 -1.41 -45.77 5.33
C VAL A 775 -0.25 -44.78 5.49
N ASN A 776 0.64 -44.74 4.52
CA ASN A 776 1.65 -43.71 4.35
C ASN A 776 1.08 -42.63 3.42
N LEU A 777 1.15 -41.37 3.83
CA LEU A 777 0.65 -40.24 3.05
C LEU A 777 1.66 -39.10 3.06
N SER A 778 2.04 -38.64 1.87
CA SER A 778 2.69 -37.35 1.67
C SER A 778 1.63 -36.34 1.25
N ILE A 779 1.42 -35.29 2.05
CA ILE A 779 0.31 -34.33 1.88
C ILE A 779 0.88 -32.92 1.79
N ASN A 780 0.43 -32.17 0.78
CA ASN A 780 0.82 -30.78 0.54
C ASN A 780 -0.40 -29.86 0.61
N GLY A 781 -0.30 -28.77 1.37
CA GLY A 781 -1.34 -27.75 1.47
C GLY A 781 -0.84 -26.32 1.37
N GLY A 782 0.45 -26.13 1.03
CA GLY A 782 1.15 -24.87 1.22
C GLY A 782 1.59 -24.66 2.66
N GLN A 783 2.48 -23.68 2.88
CA GLN A 783 2.95 -23.32 4.22
C GLN A 783 1.77 -23.11 5.18
N ALA A 784 1.93 -23.60 6.42
CA ALA A 784 0.96 -23.48 7.51
C ALA A 784 -0.32 -24.32 7.34
N PHE A 785 -0.35 -25.29 6.43
CA PHE A 785 -1.50 -26.20 6.27
C PHE A 785 -1.64 -27.20 7.43
N ALA A 786 -2.75 -27.92 7.45
CA ALA A 786 -2.92 -29.17 8.18
C ALA A 786 -3.73 -30.16 7.35
N ALA A 787 -3.68 -31.44 7.72
CA ALA A 787 -4.54 -32.47 7.15
C ALA A 787 -4.94 -33.52 8.20
N SER A 788 -6.23 -33.79 8.35
CA SER A 788 -6.73 -34.81 9.28
C SER A 788 -7.15 -36.05 8.52
N VAL A 789 -6.84 -37.22 9.08
CA VAL A 789 -7.02 -38.52 8.40
C VAL A 789 -7.88 -39.45 9.25
N TRP A 790 -8.87 -40.08 8.61
CA TRP A 790 -9.73 -41.10 9.20
C TRP A 790 -9.68 -42.39 8.38
N LEU A 791 -9.82 -43.52 9.07
CA LEU A 791 -10.17 -44.81 8.47
C LEU A 791 -11.63 -45.11 8.86
N ASN A 792 -12.53 -45.08 7.88
CA ASN A 792 -13.97 -45.12 8.13
C ASN A 792 -14.37 -43.98 9.09
N ASP A 793 -14.90 -44.33 10.27
CA ASP A 793 -15.27 -43.43 11.36
C ASP A 793 -14.18 -43.28 12.44
N VAL A 794 -13.03 -43.92 12.28
CA VAL A 794 -11.92 -43.93 13.24
C VAL A 794 -10.92 -42.84 12.89
N PHE A 795 -10.79 -41.83 13.73
CA PHE A 795 -9.73 -40.81 13.61
C PHE A 795 -8.35 -41.46 13.79
N LEU A 796 -7.46 -41.24 12.83
CA LEU A 796 -6.09 -41.76 12.89
C LEU A 796 -5.16 -40.74 13.53
N ASN A 797 -5.00 -39.58 12.89
CA ASN A 797 -4.25 -38.44 13.40
C ASN A 797 -4.44 -37.22 12.49
N THR A 798 -3.90 -36.07 12.90
CA THR A 798 -3.68 -34.90 12.06
C THR A 798 -2.21 -34.71 11.77
N SER A 799 -1.90 -34.54 10.49
CA SER A 799 -0.63 -34.01 10.03
C SER A 799 -0.66 -32.48 10.06
N TYR A 800 0.44 -31.88 10.46
CA TYR A 800 0.56 -30.44 10.54
C TYR A 800 1.74 -29.97 9.72
N GLY A 801 1.55 -28.93 8.91
CA GLY A 801 2.66 -28.09 8.42
C GLY A 801 3.27 -27.21 9.53
N ASN A 802 3.05 -27.57 10.81
CA ASN A 802 3.31 -26.75 11.99
C ASN A 802 4.79 -26.74 12.36
N SER A 803 5.19 -25.61 12.93
CA SER A 803 6.51 -25.36 13.43
C SER A 803 6.50 -24.54 14.72
N THR A 804 7.61 -24.57 15.46
CA THR A 804 7.78 -23.83 16.71
C THR A 804 7.86 -22.30 16.50
N ASN A 805 8.01 -21.81 15.26
CA ASN A 805 8.07 -20.39 14.89
C ASN A 805 7.74 -20.17 13.39
N ASN A 806 7.64 -18.90 12.98
CA ASN A 806 7.35 -18.48 11.59
C ASN A 806 8.44 -18.84 10.56
N MET A 807 9.66 -19.20 10.98
CA MET A 807 10.80 -19.46 10.09
C MET A 807 10.92 -20.92 9.61
N ASN A 808 10.15 -21.83 10.20
CA ASN A 808 10.29 -23.28 9.98
C ASN A 808 8.97 -23.93 9.56
N ILE A 809 8.03 -23.14 9.03
CA ILE A 809 6.74 -23.60 8.53
C ILE A 809 6.96 -24.32 7.19
N ILE A 810 6.41 -25.53 7.06
CA ILE A 810 6.58 -26.38 5.87
C ILE A 810 5.27 -26.47 5.07
N GLU A 811 5.40 -26.72 3.78
CA GLU A 811 4.26 -26.85 2.85
C GLU A 811 3.76 -28.29 2.67
N GLU A 812 4.56 -29.27 3.12
CA GLU A 812 4.35 -30.69 2.87
C GLU A 812 4.81 -31.55 4.04
N THR A 813 4.12 -32.65 4.27
CA THR A 813 4.48 -33.70 5.24
C THR A 813 4.56 -35.06 4.55
N ASP A 814 5.25 -36.03 5.16
CA ASP A 814 5.26 -37.46 4.76
C ASP A 814 5.12 -38.32 6.02
N ASP A 815 3.88 -38.67 6.34
CA ASP A 815 3.51 -39.28 7.61
C ASP A 815 2.95 -40.69 7.42
N LYS A 816 3.16 -41.54 8.44
CA LYS A 816 2.61 -42.89 8.52
C LYS A 816 1.51 -42.96 9.57
N PHE A 817 0.29 -43.28 9.13
CA PHE A 817 -0.90 -43.37 9.97
C PHE A 817 -1.21 -44.83 10.26
N MET A 818 -1.04 -45.24 11.51
CA MET A 818 -1.28 -46.62 11.94
C MET A 818 -2.77 -46.89 12.12
N PHE A 819 -3.24 -48.08 11.73
CA PHE A 819 -4.61 -48.51 11.94
C PHE A 819 -4.77 -49.11 13.34
N PRO A 820 -5.65 -48.57 14.19
CA PRO A 820 -5.95 -49.16 15.50
C PRO A 820 -6.57 -50.56 15.36
N GLU A 821 -6.41 -51.39 16.39
CA GLU A 821 -7.06 -52.70 16.44
C GLU A 821 -8.59 -52.56 16.33
N GLY A 822 -9.20 -53.28 15.38
CA GLY A 822 -10.64 -53.24 15.14
C GLY A 822 -11.14 -52.09 14.25
N ALA A 823 -10.25 -51.22 13.74
CA ALA A 823 -10.64 -50.13 12.84
C ALA A 823 -11.04 -50.60 11.42
N LEU A 824 -10.54 -51.76 10.99
CA LEU A 824 -10.88 -52.38 9.71
C LEU A 824 -12.23 -53.09 9.77
N ARG A 825 -13.04 -52.88 8.73
CA ARG A 825 -14.31 -53.55 8.51
C ARG A 825 -14.15 -54.66 7.46
N PRO A 826 -14.93 -55.75 7.51
CA PRO A 826 -14.96 -56.72 6.42
C PRO A 826 -15.48 -56.06 5.14
N GLY A 827 -14.76 -56.19 4.02
CA GLY A 827 -15.17 -55.58 2.75
C GLY A 827 -14.54 -54.20 2.53
N ASP A 828 -15.34 -53.27 2.00
CA ASP A 828 -14.90 -51.91 1.68
C ASP A 828 -14.53 -51.11 2.93
N ASN A 829 -13.41 -50.43 2.85
CA ASN A 829 -12.88 -49.51 3.85
C ASN A 829 -12.40 -48.25 3.12
N VAL A 830 -12.49 -47.11 3.80
CA VAL A 830 -12.15 -45.82 3.19
C VAL A 830 -11.21 -45.00 4.07
N ILE A 831 -10.14 -44.50 3.47
CA ILE A 831 -9.33 -43.44 4.06
C ILE A 831 -9.92 -42.10 3.64
N THR A 832 -10.38 -41.29 4.60
CA THR A 832 -10.85 -39.92 4.36
C THR A 832 -9.78 -38.93 4.83
N ILE A 833 -9.43 -37.97 3.97
CA ILE A 833 -8.46 -36.91 4.26
C ILE A 833 -9.16 -35.56 4.09
N VAL A 834 -9.11 -34.74 5.14
CA VAL A 834 -9.48 -33.31 5.07
C VAL A 834 -8.19 -32.52 4.96
N GLN A 835 -7.92 -31.92 3.81
CA GLN A 835 -6.65 -31.21 3.52
C GLN A 835 -6.91 -29.70 3.38
N ASP A 836 -6.27 -28.88 4.23
CA ASP A 836 -6.30 -27.43 4.09
C ASP A 836 -5.44 -26.97 2.91
N ASN A 837 -5.96 -26.05 2.11
CA ASN A 837 -5.20 -25.35 1.10
C ASN A 837 -5.03 -23.89 1.55
N MET A 838 -3.78 -23.48 1.71
CA MET A 838 -3.39 -22.16 2.19
C MET A 838 -3.19 -21.14 1.04
N GLY A 839 -3.58 -21.51 -0.19
CA GLY A 839 -3.31 -20.75 -1.41
C GLY A 839 -2.22 -21.43 -2.24
N LEU A 840 -1.97 -20.96 -3.46
CA LEU A 840 -0.89 -21.40 -4.34
C LEU A 840 0.32 -20.45 -4.22
N ASN A 841 1.54 -20.95 -4.43
CA ASN A 841 2.76 -20.15 -4.24
C ASN A 841 2.83 -19.01 -5.27
N GLU A 842 3.55 -17.95 -4.93
CA GLU A 842 3.99 -16.93 -5.89
C GLU A 842 5.15 -17.47 -6.75
N THR A 843 5.66 -16.65 -7.67
CA THR A 843 6.90 -16.94 -8.40
C THR A 843 8.10 -16.82 -7.47
N GLU A 844 8.87 -17.89 -7.30
CA GLU A 844 10.13 -17.87 -6.55
C GLU A 844 11.33 -17.61 -7.48
N GLY A 845 11.97 -16.45 -7.33
CA GLY A 845 13.09 -16.04 -8.17
C GLY A 845 12.68 -15.93 -9.64
N ASP A 846 13.38 -16.64 -10.53
CA ASP A 846 13.07 -16.67 -11.96
C ASP A 846 12.16 -17.86 -12.35
N ASP A 847 11.72 -18.69 -11.39
CA ASP A 847 10.91 -19.88 -11.65
C ASP A 847 9.41 -19.63 -11.44
N ALA A 848 8.75 -19.16 -12.49
CA ALA A 848 7.31 -18.89 -12.48
C ALA A 848 6.44 -20.16 -12.30
N ASP A 849 6.99 -21.36 -12.52
CA ASP A 849 6.23 -22.60 -12.37
C ASP A 849 6.11 -23.03 -10.89
N THR A 850 6.78 -22.34 -9.96
CA THR A 850 6.48 -22.47 -8.53
C THR A 850 5.02 -22.12 -8.19
N SER A 851 4.37 -21.23 -8.96
CA SER A 851 2.93 -21.00 -8.87
C SER A 851 2.07 -22.21 -9.25
N LYS A 852 2.66 -23.24 -9.87
CA LYS A 852 2.02 -24.54 -10.15
C LYS A 852 2.18 -25.55 -9.02
N ASN A 853 2.88 -25.24 -7.94
CA ASN A 853 3.14 -26.20 -6.86
C ASN A 853 1.84 -26.89 -6.40
N PRO A 854 1.88 -28.22 -6.21
CA PRO A 854 0.68 -29.03 -6.03
C PRO A 854 0.01 -28.75 -4.68
N ARG A 855 -1.29 -29.06 -4.60
CA ARG A 855 -2.08 -29.14 -3.37
C ARG A 855 -2.85 -30.44 -3.36
N GLY A 856 -2.77 -31.22 -2.30
CA GLY A 856 -3.38 -32.55 -2.22
C GLY A 856 -2.45 -33.60 -1.65
N VAL A 857 -2.55 -34.83 -2.15
CA VAL A 857 -1.76 -35.98 -1.67
C VAL A 857 -0.67 -36.29 -2.70
N ARG A 858 0.58 -35.94 -2.41
CA ARG A 858 1.71 -36.22 -3.30
C ARG A 858 2.27 -37.62 -3.20
N GLY A 859 1.94 -38.36 -2.15
CA GLY A 859 2.35 -39.75 -2.05
C GLY A 859 1.36 -40.56 -1.25
N PHE A 860 1.09 -41.79 -1.67
CA PHE A 860 0.26 -42.70 -0.89
C PHE A 860 0.70 -44.15 -1.02
N ALA A 861 0.63 -44.90 0.08
CA ALA A 861 0.85 -46.34 0.10
C ALA A 861 0.08 -47.01 1.24
N LEU A 862 -0.58 -48.13 0.95
CA LEU A 862 -1.29 -48.94 1.94
C LEU A 862 -0.40 -50.13 2.34
N GLU A 863 0.01 -50.21 3.60
CA GLU A 863 0.82 -51.34 4.05
C GLU A 863 -0.05 -52.60 4.11
N GLY A 864 0.24 -53.59 3.26
CA GLY A 864 -0.45 -54.88 3.25
C GLY A 864 -1.66 -54.97 2.32
N GLY A 865 -1.88 -53.95 1.48
CA GLY A 865 -2.97 -53.90 0.50
C GLY A 865 -2.73 -52.88 -0.61
N GLU A 866 -3.74 -52.64 -1.44
CA GLU A 866 -3.74 -51.63 -2.52
C GLU A 866 -5.09 -50.88 -2.51
N PHE A 867 -5.08 -49.62 -2.94
CA PHE A 867 -6.31 -48.83 -3.09
C PHE A 867 -7.02 -49.20 -4.40
N GLU A 868 -8.33 -49.47 -4.33
CA GLU A 868 -9.18 -49.74 -5.50
C GLU A 868 -9.42 -48.44 -6.28
N ASP A 869 -9.98 -47.42 -5.63
CA ASP A 869 -10.18 -46.10 -6.22
C ASP A 869 -9.80 -44.97 -5.25
N TRP A 870 -9.61 -43.78 -5.81
CA TRP A 870 -9.54 -42.53 -5.07
C TRP A 870 -10.62 -41.61 -5.60
N LYS A 871 -11.20 -40.80 -4.72
CA LYS A 871 -12.16 -39.76 -5.06
C LYS A 871 -11.77 -38.45 -4.41
N VAL A 872 -12.18 -37.35 -5.02
CA VAL A 872 -11.86 -35.99 -4.59
C VAL A 872 -13.09 -35.09 -4.66
N GLN A 873 -13.20 -34.20 -3.67
CA GLN A 873 -14.24 -33.19 -3.61
C GLN A 873 -13.69 -31.89 -3.03
N GLY A 874 -13.69 -30.84 -3.86
CA GLY A 874 -13.56 -29.45 -3.41
C GLY A 874 -14.91 -28.75 -3.41
N LYS A 875 -14.90 -27.44 -3.66
CA LYS A 875 -16.13 -26.65 -3.80
C LYS A 875 -17.04 -27.17 -4.93
N VAL A 876 -18.33 -26.86 -4.84
CA VAL A 876 -19.32 -27.28 -5.85
C VAL A 876 -18.92 -26.74 -7.22
N GLY A 877 -18.84 -27.62 -8.23
CA GLY A 877 -18.57 -27.26 -9.62
C GLY A 877 -17.11 -26.90 -9.95
N GLY A 878 -16.19 -26.88 -8.97
CA GLY A 878 -14.79 -26.49 -9.19
C GLY A 878 -14.65 -25.09 -9.79
N TYR A 879 -13.51 -24.79 -10.43
CA TYR A 879 -13.33 -23.51 -11.13
C TYR A 879 -14.22 -23.35 -12.37
N MET A 880 -14.71 -24.45 -12.98
CA MET A 880 -15.52 -24.40 -14.20
C MET A 880 -16.99 -24.01 -13.96
N GLY A 881 -17.55 -24.39 -12.81
CA GLY A 881 -19.00 -24.38 -12.59
C GLY A 881 -19.44 -23.92 -11.20
N PHE A 882 -18.58 -23.23 -10.44
CA PHE A 882 -18.94 -22.73 -9.11
C PHE A 882 -20.19 -21.82 -9.17
N PRO A 883 -21.18 -22.01 -8.28
CA PRO A 883 -22.47 -21.33 -8.43
C PRO A 883 -22.52 -19.92 -7.80
N ASP A 884 -21.65 -19.58 -6.84
CA ASP A 884 -21.61 -18.23 -6.25
C ASP A 884 -20.82 -17.27 -7.16
N LYS A 885 -21.54 -16.57 -8.05
CA LYS A 885 -20.94 -15.60 -8.98
C LYS A 885 -20.73 -14.22 -8.36
N THR A 886 -21.46 -13.89 -7.30
CA THR A 886 -21.28 -12.62 -6.58
C THR A 886 -19.98 -12.61 -5.79
N ARG A 887 -19.78 -13.61 -4.93
CA ARG A 887 -18.56 -13.72 -4.10
C ARG A 887 -17.40 -14.35 -4.86
N GLY A 888 -17.68 -15.04 -5.96
CA GLY A 888 -16.67 -15.49 -6.90
C GLY A 888 -15.85 -16.69 -6.43
N ILE A 889 -14.82 -16.98 -7.21
CA ILE A 889 -14.12 -18.28 -7.20
C ILE A 889 -13.41 -18.61 -5.88
N PHE A 890 -12.93 -17.61 -5.13
CA PHE A 890 -12.12 -17.80 -3.93
C PHE A 890 -12.92 -17.94 -2.63
N ASN A 891 -14.23 -17.68 -2.64
CA ASN A 891 -15.00 -17.56 -1.41
C ASN A 891 -15.16 -18.88 -0.64
N GLU A 892 -15.10 -20.02 -1.34
CA GLU A 892 -15.50 -21.31 -0.77
C GLU A 892 -14.50 -22.41 -1.04
N GLY A 893 -14.51 -23.40 -0.15
CA GLY A 893 -13.83 -24.67 -0.27
C GLY A 893 -14.78 -25.86 -0.35
N GLY A 894 -14.22 -27.00 -0.01
CA GLY A 894 -14.85 -28.31 -0.11
C GLY A 894 -15.54 -28.80 1.14
N LEU A 895 -15.60 -28.08 2.27
CA LEU A 895 -16.30 -28.63 3.45
C LEU A 895 -17.79 -28.85 3.17
N PHE A 896 -18.39 -29.89 3.74
CA PHE A 896 -19.78 -30.25 3.43
C PHE A 896 -20.76 -29.07 3.61
N GLY A 897 -20.63 -28.31 4.70
CA GLY A 897 -21.46 -27.13 4.95
C GLY A 897 -21.26 -26.02 3.92
N GLU A 898 -20.05 -25.83 3.42
CA GLU A 898 -19.79 -24.91 2.30
C GLU A 898 -20.52 -25.39 1.04
N ARG A 899 -20.37 -26.67 0.68
CA ARG A 899 -21.02 -27.27 -0.50
C ARG A 899 -22.54 -27.23 -0.44
N ARG A 900 -23.12 -27.21 0.77
CA ARG A 900 -24.58 -27.05 0.99
C ARG A 900 -25.04 -25.59 1.07
N GLY A 901 -24.12 -24.64 1.13
CA GLY A 901 -24.41 -23.21 1.24
C GLY A 901 -24.86 -22.78 2.65
N TRP A 902 -24.44 -23.49 3.70
CA TRP A 902 -24.83 -23.21 5.08
C TRP A 902 -24.31 -21.86 5.61
N HIS A 903 -23.28 -21.29 4.97
CA HIS A 903 -22.76 -19.95 5.29
C HIS A 903 -23.64 -18.80 4.76
N LEU A 904 -24.58 -19.10 3.85
CA LEU A 904 -25.34 -18.08 3.15
C LEU A 904 -26.49 -17.53 4.02
N PRO A 905 -26.82 -16.23 3.89
CA PRO A 905 -27.98 -15.65 4.55
C PRO A 905 -29.28 -16.40 4.23
N GLY A 906 -30.17 -16.55 5.23
CA GLY A 906 -31.49 -17.15 5.06
C GLY A 906 -31.51 -18.68 4.92
N PHE A 907 -30.39 -19.39 5.11
CA PHE A 907 -30.40 -20.85 5.22
C PHE A 907 -31.19 -21.29 6.47
N ASP A 908 -32.13 -22.23 6.31
CA ASP A 908 -32.96 -22.70 7.43
C ASP A 908 -32.17 -23.66 8.36
N THR A 909 -31.83 -23.15 9.54
CA THR A 909 -31.15 -23.89 10.62
C THR A 909 -32.10 -24.31 11.74
N SER A 910 -33.42 -24.16 11.58
CA SER A 910 -34.40 -24.44 12.65
C SER A 910 -34.39 -25.90 13.13
N SER A 911 -34.00 -26.84 12.28
CA SER A 911 -33.89 -28.26 12.61
C SER A 911 -32.53 -28.67 13.20
N TRP A 912 -31.59 -27.73 13.34
CA TRP A 912 -30.23 -28.01 13.81
C TRP A 912 -30.15 -28.04 15.33
N GLU A 913 -29.09 -28.63 15.87
CA GLU A 913 -28.85 -28.67 17.31
C GLU A 913 -28.55 -27.27 17.82
N GLN A 914 -29.03 -26.93 19.02
CA GLN A 914 -28.57 -25.73 19.72
C GLN A 914 -27.27 -26.05 20.46
N ARG A 915 -26.19 -25.38 20.09
CA ARG A 915 -24.89 -25.54 20.73
C ARG A 915 -24.09 -24.26 20.55
N ASP A 916 -23.53 -23.74 21.63
CA ASP A 916 -22.65 -22.57 21.57
C ASP A 916 -21.30 -22.90 20.92
N LEU A 917 -20.71 -21.94 20.20
CA LEU A 917 -19.41 -22.12 19.54
C LEU A 917 -18.30 -22.54 20.54
N SER A 918 -18.35 -22.05 21.77
CA SER A 918 -17.38 -22.38 22.83
C SER A 918 -17.51 -23.79 23.39
N GLU A 919 -18.60 -24.49 23.08
CA GLU A 919 -18.75 -25.90 23.44
C GLU A 919 -17.89 -26.82 22.56
N GLY A 920 -17.52 -26.37 21.36
CA GLY A 920 -16.74 -27.16 20.40
C GLY A 920 -17.57 -28.24 19.71
N LEU A 921 -16.94 -29.29 19.18
CA LEU A 921 -17.65 -30.39 18.51
C LEU A 921 -18.25 -31.39 19.54
N VAL A 922 -19.23 -32.18 19.08
CA VAL A 922 -19.85 -33.26 19.87
C VAL A 922 -18.76 -34.22 20.37
N ASP A 923 -18.88 -34.66 21.63
CA ASP A 923 -17.97 -35.62 22.28
C ASP A 923 -16.47 -35.21 22.28
N SER A 924 -16.12 -33.96 21.94
CA SER A 924 -14.73 -33.50 21.84
C SER A 924 -13.88 -34.33 20.87
N ARG A 925 -14.49 -34.80 19.77
CA ARG A 925 -13.80 -35.59 18.74
C ARG A 925 -13.22 -34.70 17.65
N ALA A 926 -12.16 -35.18 17.00
CA ALA A 926 -11.68 -34.61 15.75
C ALA A 926 -12.77 -34.69 14.68
N GLY A 927 -12.92 -33.63 13.89
CA GLY A 927 -13.93 -33.54 12.84
C GLY A 927 -14.18 -32.11 12.39
N VAL A 928 -15.24 -31.90 11.63
CA VAL A 928 -15.64 -30.56 11.16
C VAL A 928 -17.10 -30.32 11.52
N GLY A 929 -17.37 -29.23 12.25
CA GLY A 929 -18.71 -28.74 12.55
C GLY A 929 -18.98 -27.40 11.91
N PHE A 930 -20.25 -27.10 11.71
CA PHE A 930 -20.71 -25.81 11.20
C PHE A 930 -21.60 -25.14 12.23
N PHE A 931 -21.25 -23.93 12.63
CA PHE A 931 -21.99 -23.11 13.57
C PHE A 931 -22.59 -21.92 12.83
N VAL A 932 -23.87 -21.64 13.01
CA VAL A 932 -24.54 -20.50 12.40
C VAL A 932 -25.32 -19.74 13.46
N THR A 933 -25.21 -18.41 13.44
CA THR A 933 -26.08 -17.53 14.21
C THR A 933 -26.46 -16.29 13.38
N THR A 934 -27.45 -15.56 13.84
CA THR A 934 -27.92 -14.30 13.25
C THR A 934 -27.99 -13.22 14.32
N PHE A 935 -27.68 -11.99 13.95
CA PHE A 935 -27.89 -10.81 14.79
C PHE A 935 -28.32 -9.61 13.96
N THR A 936 -28.92 -8.61 14.59
CA THR A 936 -29.39 -7.40 13.89
C THR A 936 -28.53 -6.21 14.29
N LEU A 937 -28.16 -5.39 13.31
CA LEU A 937 -27.58 -4.07 13.53
C LEU A 937 -28.60 -2.99 13.20
N ASN A 938 -28.45 -1.85 13.88
CA ASN A 938 -29.19 -0.63 13.59
C ASN A 938 -28.27 0.57 13.82
N VAL A 939 -27.28 0.71 12.94
CA VAL A 939 -26.33 1.82 12.93
C VAL A 939 -26.92 2.99 12.14
N GLU A 940 -26.88 4.17 12.76
CA GLU A 940 -27.34 5.41 12.15
C GLU A 940 -26.60 5.71 10.84
N GLU A 941 -27.31 6.23 9.83
CA GLU A 941 -26.76 6.49 8.48
C GLU A 941 -25.57 7.43 8.46
N TYR A 942 -25.49 8.32 9.44
CA TYR A 942 -24.41 9.30 9.55
C TYR A 942 -23.15 8.79 10.25
N LEU A 943 -23.13 7.55 10.72
CA LEU A 943 -21.99 6.97 11.40
C LEU A 943 -21.21 6.04 10.47
N ASP A 944 -19.92 6.31 10.29
CA ASP A 944 -18.97 5.28 9.85
C ASP A 944 -18.47 4.55 11.10
N VAL A 945 -18.97 3.34 11.32
CA VAL A 945 -18.57 2.48 12.43
C VAL A 945 -17.65 1.40 11.88
N HIS A 946 -16.48 1.25 12.45
CA HIS A 946 -15.53 0.20 12.07
C HIS A 946 -15.73 -1.00 12.99
N MET A 947 -16.06 -2.16 12.44
CA MET A 947 -16.34 -3.37 13.21
C MET A 947 -15.40 -4.51 12.83
N ALA A 948 -15.13 -5.38 13.80
CA ALA A 948 -14.33 -6.58 13.60
C ALA A 948 -14.88 -7.76 14.40
N PHE A 949 -14.60 -8.98 13.92
CA PHE A 949 -14.82 -10.20 14.69
C PHE A 949 -13.52 -10.61 15.36
N ARG A 950 -13.56 -10.89 16.66
CA ARG A 950 -12.39 -11.30 17.44
C ARG A 950 -12.58 -12.67 18.08
N PHE A 951 -11.66 -13.57 17.81
CA PHE A 951 -11.48 -14.80 18.58
C PHE A 951 -10.76 -14.48 19.90
N GLU A 952 -11.36 -14.84 21.03
CA GLU A 952 -10.83 -14.51 22.37
C GLU A 952 -10.01 -15.62 23.02
N ASP A 953 -9.99 -16.80 22.42
CA ASP A 953 -9.14 -17.89 22.88
C ASP A 953 -7.66 -17.60 22.59
N PRO A 954 -6.76 -17.97 23.51
CA PRO A 954 -5.32 -17.82 23.29
C PRO A 954 -4.84 -18.73 22.15
N LEU A 955 -3.71 -18.38 21.54
CA LEU A 955 -3.02 -19.27 20.60
C LEU A 955 -2.65 -20.60 21.27
N GLY A 956 -2.65 -21.68 20.49
CA GLY A 956 -2.19 -23.02 20.89
C GLY A 956 -3.24 -24.11 20.77
N ALA A 957 -4.52 -23.79 20.66
CA ALA A 957 -5.59 -24.78 20.54
C ALA A 957 -5.60 -25.44 19.14
N PRO A 958 -5.70 -26.77 19.01
CA PRO A 958 -5.59 -27.48 17.73
C PRO A 958 -6.91 -27.45 16.97
N TYR A 959 -7.31 -26.26 16.52
CA TYR A 959 -8.44 -26.09 15.61
C TYR A 959 -8.11 -25.14 14.47
N ARG A 960 -8.87 -25.26 13.39
CA ARG A 960 -8.98 -24.25 12.34
C ARG A 960 -10.41 -23.77 12.25
N ALA A 961 -10.61 -22.50 11.94
CA ALA A 961 -11.94 -21.96 11.72
C ALA A 961 -11.98 -21.07 10.48
N LEU A 962 -13.00 -21.26 9.65
CA LEU A 962 -13.36 -20.33 8.57
C LEU A 962 -14.52 -19.46 9.07
N LEU A 963 -14.32 -18.15 9.10
CA LEU A 963 -15.32 -17.16 9.48
C LEU A 963 -16.05 -16.66 8.23
N PHE A 964 -17.35 -16.87 8.17
CA PHE A 964 -18.22 -16.32 7.14
C PHE A 964 -19.13 -15.24 7.74
N VAL A 965 -19.24 -14.10 7.07
CA VAL A 965 -20.16 -13.01 7.41
C VAL A 965 -21.02 -12.70 6.19
N ASN A 966 -22.32 -12.91 6.32
CA ASN A 966 -23.28 -12.83 5.22
C ASN A 966 -22.84 -13.62 3.98
N GLY A 967 -22.22 -14.78 4.21
CA GLY A 967 -21.70 -15.68 3.18
C GLY A 967 -20.29 -15.36 2.65
N TRP A 968 -19.72 -14.19 2.97
CA TRP A 968 -18.34 -13.86 2.61
C TRP A 968 -17.36 -14.50 3.58
N MET A 969 -16.38 -15.27 3.11
CA MET A 969 -15.31 -15.80 3.96
C MET A 969 -14.35 -14.67 4.34
N MET A 970 -14.51 -14.10 5.53
CA MET A 970 -13.77 -12.94 6.03
C MET A 970 -12.63 -13.30 6.99
N GLY A 971 -12.35 -14.59 7.19
CA GLY A 971 -11.29 -15.01 8.11
C GLY A 971 -10.93 -16.48 8.03
N LYS A 972 -9.64 -16.78 8.04
CA LYS A 972 -9.09 -18.10 8.40
C LYS A 972 -8.37 -17.96 9.74
N ARG A 973 -8.87 -18.60 10.79
CA ARG A 973 -8.25 -18.65 12.12
C ARG A 973 -7.53 -19.99 12.27
N VAL A 974 -6.22 -19.96 12.49
CA VAL A 974 -5.41 -21.16 12.79
C VAL A 974 -5.05 -21.16 14.27
N GLY A 975 -5.88 -21.85 15.07
CA GLY A 975 -5.89 -21.83 16.54
C GLY A 975 -4.52 -22.01 17.17
N ASN A 976 -3.77 -22.99 16.66
CA ASN A 976 -2.49 -23.44 17.18
C ASN A 976 -1.27 -22.68 16.62
N LEU A 977 -1.48 -21.78 15.64
CA LEU A 977 -0.39 -21.11 14.93
C LEU A 977 -0.45 -19.58 15.08
N GLY A 978 -1.60 -18.95 14.79
CA GLY A 978 -1.70 -17.48 14.75
C GLY A 978 -0.93 -16.84 13.60
N PRO A 979 -0.73 -15.51 13.60
CA PRO A 979 -0.99 -14.60 14.72
C PRO A 979 -2.43 -14.06 14.77
N GLN A 980 -3.14 -14.05 13.63
CA GLN A 980 -4.39 -13.32 13.53
C GLN A 980 -5.52 -13.91 14.38
N ALA A 981 -6.13 -13.04 15.20
CA ALA A 981 -7.34 -13.33 15.98
C ALA A 981 -8.45 -12.28 15.79
N LYS A 982 -8.13 -11.11 15.23
CA LYS A 982 -9.09 -10.03 14.89
C LYS A 982 -9.25 -9.94 13.38
N PHE A 983 -10.50 -9.91 12.92
CA PHE A 983 -10.90 -9.92 11.51
C PHE A 983 -11.84 -8.74 11.25
N PRO A 984 -11.33 -7.58 10.79
CA PRO A 984 -12.16 -6.45 10.38
C PRO A 984 -13.13 -6.84 9.27
N VAL A 985 -14.36 -6.36 9.32
CA VAL A 985 -15.36 -6.58 8.28
C VAL A 985 -16.04 -5.25 7.94
N PRO A 986 -15.95 -4.77 6.69
CA PRO A 986 -16.48 -3.47 6.32
C PRO A 986 -18.02 -3.47 6.29
N PRO A 987 -18.66 -2.29 6.49
CA PRO A 987 -20.06 -2.11 6.10
C PRO A 987 -20.23 -2.44 4.61
N GLY A 988 -21.39 -2.95 4.23
CA GLY A 988 -21.65 -3.50 2.89
C GLY A 988 -21.47 -5.02 2.84
N ILE A 989 -20.45 -5.57 3.51
CA ILE A 989 -20.46 -6.99 3.88
C ILE A 989 -21.35 -7.16 5.10
N LEU A 990 -21.12 -6.37 6.15
CA LEU A 990 -22.10 -6.21 7.23
C LEU A 990 -23.26 -5.34 6.77
N ASP A 991 -24.48 -5.80 6.99
CA ASP A 991 -25.69 -4.99 6.88
C ASP A 991 -25.89 -4.21 8.18
N TYR A 992 -25.55 -2.93 8.17
CA TYR A 992 -25.60 -2.07 9.33
C TYR A 992 -27.02 -1.71 9.77
N ARG A 993 -28.04 -2.00 8.96
CA ARG A 993 -29.46 -1.72 9.25
C ARG A 993 -30.34 -2.94 9.01
N GLY A 994 -29.78 -4.12 9.20
CA GLY A 994 -30.45 -5.38 8.90
C GLY A 994 -29.94 -6.55 9.72
N GLU A 995 -30.49 -7.71 9.39
CA GLU A 995 -30.05 -8.98 9.94
C GLU A 995 -28.77 -9.45 9.24
N ASN A 996 -27.80 -9.87 10.03
CA ASN A 996 -26.53 -10.42 9.59
C ASN A 996 -26.47 -11.90 9.99
N THR A 997 -26.02 -12.74 9.07
CA THR A 997 -25.71 -14.15 9.32
C THR A 997 -24.21 -14.31 9.54
N VAL A 998 -23.82 -14.94 10.64
CA VAL A 998 -22.44 -15.36 10.89
C VAL A 998 -22.39 -16.86 10.91
N ALA A 999 -21.45 -17.43 10.16
CA ALA A 999 -21.15 -18.84 10.23
C ALA A 999 -19.68 -19.10 10.50
N VAL A 1000 -19.41 -20.15 11.27
CA VAL A 1000 -18.06 -20.63 11.58
C VAL A 1000 -17.98 -22.11 11.22
N ALA A 1001 -17.16 -22.43 10.23
CA ALA A 1001 -16.76 -23.80 9.97
C ALA A 1001 -15.61 -24.14 10.92
N LEU A 1002 -15.88 -24.91 11.98
CA LEU A 1002 -14.90 -25.29 12.99
C LEU A 1002 -14.37 -26.69 12.72
N TRP A 1003 -13.08 -26.77 12.41
CA TRP A 1003 -12.35 -28.02 12.29
C TRP A 1003 -11.54 -28.27 13.58
N ALA A 1004 -11.99 -29.23 14.39
CA ALA A 1004 -11.21 -29.72 15.52
C ALA A 1004 -10.22 -30.79 15.00
N MET A 1005 -8.93 -30.56 15.21
CA MET A 1005 -7.87 -31.35 14.60
C MET A 1005 -7.39 -32.52 15.47
N GLN A 1006 -7.94 -32.70 16.67
CA GLN A 1006 -7.56 -33.72 17.64
C GLN A 1006 -8.79 -34.17 18.42
N ASP A 1007 -8.73 -35.37 19.01
CA ASP A 1007 -9.74 -35.88 19.96
C ASP A 1007 -9.59 -35.21 21.33
N GLU A 1008 -9.66 -33.88 21.34
CA GLU A 1008 -9.71 -33.06 22.54
C GLU A 1008 -10.67 -31.89 22.39
N ARG A 1009 -11.09 -31.33 23.52
CA ARG A 1009 -12.05 -30.23 23.53
C ARG A 1009 -11.38 -28.94 23.07
N VAL A 1010 -11.92 -28.34 22.02
CA VAL A 1010 -11.61 -26.97 21.59
C VAL A 1010 -12.76 -26.03 21.98
N SER A 1011 -12.45 -24.80 22.37
CA SER A 1011 -13.46 -23.84 22.89
C SER A 1011 -13.27 -22.43 22.31
N PRO A 1012 -13.41 -22.27 20.98
CA PRO A 1012 -13.32 -20.95 20.35
C PRO A 1012 -14.44 -20.02 20.86
N ARG A 1013 -14.12 -18.74 21.04
CA ARG A 1013 -15.09 -17.72 21.45
C ARG A 1013 -15.00 -16.54 20.50
N LEU A 1014 -16.10 -16.19 19.86
CA LEU A 1014 -16.16 -15.13 18.86
C LEU A 1014 -17.00 -13.96 19.38
N GLN A 1015 -16.48 -12.73 19.25
CA GLN A 1015 -17.20 -11.51 19.55
C GLN A 1015 -17.18 -10.55 18.36
N LEU A 1016 -18.28 -9.82 18.18
CA LEU A 1016 -18.31 -8.60 17.38
C LEU A 1016 -17.82 -7.44 18.25
N ILE A 1017 -16.83 -6.69 17.77
CA ILE A 1017 -16.26 -5.53 18.47
C ILE A 1017 -16.28 -4.30 17.56
N VAL A 1018 -16.27 -3.12 18.18
CA VAL A 1018 -16.15 -1.83 17.51
C VAL A 1018 -14.72 -1.32 17.64
N ASP A 1019 -14.08 -1.05 16.52
CA ASP A 1019 -12.71 -0.53 16.41
C ASP A 1019 -12.69 1.01 16.29
N GLY A 1020 -13.77 1.63 15.81
CA GLY A 1020 -13.87 3.08 15.63
C GLY A 1020 -15.29 3.55 15.32
N ILE A 1021 -15.62 4.78 15.69
CA ILE A 1021 -16.91 5.42 15.42
C ILE A 1021 -16.64 6.85 14.97
N PHE A 1022 -17.17 7.22 13.80
CA PHE A 1022 -16.99 8.54 13.21
C PHE A 1022 -18.35 9.11 12.79
N ASP A 1023 -18.63 10.37 13.15
CA ASP A 1023 -19.69 11.13 12.50
C ASP A 1023 -19.18 11.53 11.11
N SER A 1024 -19.75 10.94 10.06
CA SER A 1024 -19.15 10.93 8.74
C SER A 1024 -20.07 11.48 7.66
N ALA A 1025 -19.46 12.11 6.65
CA ALA A 1025 -20.11 12.46 5.39
C ALA A 1025 -20.07 11.33 4.36
N LEU A 1026 -19.55 10.15 4.72
CA LEU A 1026 -19.50 8.98 3.86
C LEU A 1026 -20.90 8.71 3.27
N GLY A 1027 -20.94 8.56 1.95
CA GLY A 1027 -22.17 8.25 1.23
C GLY A 1027 -22.76 6.89 1.62
N PRO A 1028 -23.95 6.56 1.10
CA PRO A 1028 -24.59 5.28 1.38
C PRO A 1028 -23.70 4.10 0.97
N VAL A 1029 -23.51 3.16 1.88
CA VAL A 1029 -22.81 1.89 1.64
C VAL A 1029 -23.84 0.81 1.33
N TYR A 1030 -23.70 0.16 0.18
CA TYR A 1030 -24.65 -0.86 -0.28
C TYR A 1030 -24.17 -2.26 0.07
N THR A 1031 -25.11 -3.14 0.40
CA THR A 1031 -24.84 -4.56 0.64
C THR A 1031 -25.09 -5.38 -0.61
N ASP A 1032 -24.24 -6.39 -0.85
CA ASP A 1032 -24.43 -7.39 -1.90
C ASP A 1032 -24.22 -8.79 -1.30
N ASN A 1033 -25.24 -9.22 -0.56
CA ASN A 1033 -25.23 -10.44 0.23
C ASN A 1033 -26.33 -11.40 -0.24
N PRO A 1034 -26.21 -12.03 -1.41
CA PRO A 1034 -27.25 -12.88 -1.95
C PRO A 1034 -27.55 -14.05 -0.99
N PRO A 1035 -28.84 -14.32 -0.69
CA PRO A 1035 -29.25 -15.36 0.25
C PRO A 1035 -29.22 -16.75 -0.39
N TRP A 1036 -29.37 -17.77 0.45
CA TRP A 1036 -29.57 -19.15 0.05
C TRP A 1036 -30.89 -19.35 -0.72
N LYS A 1037 -30.95 -20.30 -1.67
CA LYS A 1037 -32.18 -20.74 -2.36
C LYS A 1037 -32.30 -22.28 -2.38
N GLY A 1038 -33.52 -22.79 -2.44
CA GLY A 1038 -33.82 -24.23 -2.38
C GLY A 1038 -33.29 -25.07 -3.56
N GLU A 1039 -33.05 -24.47 -4.71
CA GLU A 1039 -32.42 -25.10 -5.89
C GLU A 1039 -30.88 -24.92 -5.91
N GLY A 1040 -30.29 -24.25 -4.90
CA GLY A 1040 -28.88 -23.87 -4.86
C GLY A 1040 -28.66 -22.38 -4.56
N ARG A 1041 -27.59 -21.79 -5.08
CA ARG A 1041 -27.26 -20.37 -4.84
C ARG A 1041 -27.91 -19.48 -5.90
N ALA A 1042 -28.18 -18.21 -5.60
CA ALA A 1042 -28.65 -17.27 -6.61
C ALA A 1042 -27.58 -17.09 -7.70
N MET A 1043 -27.95 -17.31 -8.97
CA MET A 1043 -27.20 -16.78 -10.11
C MET A 1043 -27.24 -15.26 -10.12
#